data_AF-A0A943DRN3-F1
#
_entry.id   AF-A0A943DRN3-F1
#
_cell.length_a   1.000
_cell.length_b   1.000
_cell.length_c   1.000
_cell.angle_alpha   90.00
_cell.angle_beta   90.00
_cell.angle_gamma   90.00
#
_symmetry.space_group_name_H-M   'P 1'
#
loop_
_entity.id
_entity.type
_entity.pdbx_description
1 polymer ?
#
loop_
_entity_poly.entity_id
_entity_poly.type
_entity_poly.pdbx_seq_one_letter_code
_entity_poly.pdbx_strand_id
1 'polypeptide(L)'
;MKKNLLLIVLLMILIPLAGYSQNETKTQFTVAGVIVDASGEPLVGTAVYVKNEPGVGVVADLDGKFKIRVTKNATLVFQSVGMKNVEMLITKDEEKLKIVMKEDETKIDEVVVTGMSSQKKVSVVGAITTIDVAQLKTPATSLNNMIGGRMAGVITMQTSGEPGKNISNFWIRGISTFGAGTGALVLIDGIEGRLEDIDTDDVESFSILKDAAATAVYGTRGANGVVLVTTKRGTSGKLEVTGRATMKISHIKRLPEYLGAYDYALLANEARAMSGEDDLYTRLELDLIKNKLDPDLYPDVNWMDEIMKHNSIQQNYYVSAKGGGDVARYFLSIGYQDEGAAYRQEENLFKKPLSVNKLNYRANIDMNLTKTTQLYFGVDGYVNSYVSPGGMNTDAVWSAVQQLTPLLFPVTYSDGTLPVYGGQRTLASPYVMLNNTGYMQSEDNRNMLTLKLTQEFRGFLKGLTLSVQGMTEHIGYFSEYRSIWPDLYRATGRTAQGVLIKSLRSSQQSLAYGDAEHAYRQYYLEAKANWNRTFGDHTFGALLEYYMKDEKDSQWGAIDDLGISSIPKRHQNLSGRISYDYKNRYFIDANFGYTGSAQFKKGERFGFFPSIAAGWVPSSYNWWSEKLPWFTFLKFRGSYGIVGNDQIVAVNDYTGVGRFPYMTMIDNHAGSAWGYRYNGITETYTGADNLKWEVAKKANLGIDAKFFHDKLSFTVDIFRDTRDHIFQDRVTLPSFVGMVTYPKSNVGRMHSVGSDGNIEFFHQINKDMNFTIRANYTFSQNVIDYFEENKLPYDYLSVTGKPFNILRGYISEGLFASKEEINTSPDQSGFGTIRPGDIKYRDVNGDGIINEDDKVPLSYSNQLPRMMYGFGGDFQWKDLTVSILFKGSAKVDYYRAGLGNDYGWIPFYNGDLGNVIKLANNPKNRWTPAWYSGTTATENPNAEFPRLSYGKNTNNSQLSSFWRRNGSFLRLQEVSLRYSLKHLPWIKSVGLSSVDLEFVANNLFTIDKVKYFDPEQASANGAVYPIPATYAFQVYLRF
;
A
#
# COMPACT_ATOMS: atom_id res chain seq x y z
N MET A 1 10.58 13.17 31.01
CA MET A 1 11.29 14.38 30.53
C MET A 1 11.07 14.67 29.04
N LYS A 2 10.92 13.68 28.13
CA LYS A 2 10.63 13.90 26.70
C LYS A 2 9.28 14.61 26.39
N LYS A 3 8.21 14.34 27.15
CA LYS A 3 6.88 14.99 26.95
C LYS A 3 6.85 16.50 27.25
N ASN A 4 7.70 16.99 28.15
CA ASN A 4 7.75 18.42 28.50
C ASN A 4 8.62 19.22 27.52
N LEU A 5 9.59 18.58 26.85
CA LEU A 5 10.46 19.24 25.87
C LEU A 5 9.70 19.62 24.59
N LEU A 6 8.81 18.75 24.10
CA LEU A 6 7.94 19.01 22.95
C LEU A 6 6.93 20.14 23.21
N LEU A 7 6.36 20.19 24.42
CA LEU A 7 5.45 21.27 24.81
C LEU A 7 6.17 22.62 24.91
N ILE A 8 7.41 22.62 25.39
CA ILE A 8 8.27 23.81 25.49
C ILE A 8 8.73 24.29 24.10
N VAL A 9 9.00 23.38 23.16
CA VAL A 9 9.30 23.72 21.76
C VAL A 9 8.06 24.28 21.05
N LEU A 10 6.87 23.72 21.30
CA LEU A 10 5.61 24.25 20.76
C LEU A 10 5.28 25.65 21.30
N LEU A 11 5.59 25.93 22.57
CA LEU A 11 5.44 27.25 23.19
C LEU A 11 6.50 28.27 22.75
N MET A 12 7.72 27.83 22.39
CA MET A 12 8.76 28.72 21.85
C MET A 12 8.52 29.13 20.39
N ILE A 13 7.80 28.34 19.60
CA ILE A 13 7.42 28.70 18.21
C ILE A 13 6.25 29.71 18.18
N LEU A 14 5.52 29.87 19.28
CA LEU A 14 4.39 30.80 19.42
C LEU A 14 4.78 32.21 19.91
N ILE A 15 6.07 32.52 20.05
CA ILE A 15 6.52 33.88 20.39
C ILE A 15 6.62 34.68 19.07
N PRO A 16 5.81 35.73 18.86
CA PRO A 16 6.03 36.63 17.73
C PRO A 16 7.38 37.33 17.93
N LEU A 17 8.34 37.04 17.05
CA LEU A 17 9.57 37.81 16.89
C LEU A 17 9.18 39.22 16.41
N ALA A 18 8.97 40.13 17.36
CA ALA A 18 8.90 41.56 17.11
C ALA A 18 10.29 42.05 16.68
N GLY A 19 10.57 41.94 15.38
CA GLY A 19 11.71 42.59 14.77
C GLY A 19 11.51 44.11 14.80
N TYR A 20 12.27 44.79 15.64
CA TYR A 20 12.39 46.25 15.59
C TYR A 20 13.11 46.64 14.29
N SER A 21 12.33 47.07 13.29
CA SER A 21 12.87 47.73 12.09
C SER A 21 13.27 49.16 12.43
N GLN A 22 14.50 49.54 12.05
CA GLN A 22 14.98 50.91 12.10
C GLN A 22 14.14 51.78 11.15
N ASN A 23 13.59 52.88 11.68
CA ASN A 23 12.87 53.88 10.90
C ASN A 23 13.87 54.71 10.09
N GLU A 24 14.09 54.35 8.83
CA GLU A 24 14.45 55.35 7.82
C GLU A 24 13.16 55.99 7.31
N THR A 25 13.04 57.30 7.49
CA THR A 25 11.92 58.12 7.00
C THR A 25 11.96 58.20 5.47
N LYS A 26 11.51 57.13 4.81
CA LYS A 26 11.24 57.13 3.36
C LYS A 26 10.03 58.03 3.09
N THR A 27 10.12 58.88 2.07
CA THR A 27 8.98 59.66 1.58
C THR A 27 7.89 58.67 1.12
N GLN A 28 6.76 58.64 1.84
CA GLN A 28 5.63 57.75 1.57
C GLN A 28 4.57 58.49 0.77
N PHE A 29 4.07 57.85 -0.29
CA PHE A 29 2.90 58.28 -1.04
C PHE A 29 1.68 57.48 -0.61
N THR A 30 0.53 58.14 -0.52
CA THR A 30 -0.77 57.53 -0.29
C THR A 30 -1.46 57.28 -1.62
N VAL A 31 -1.81 56.02 -1.87
CA VAL A 31 -2.59 55.60 -3.04
C VAL A 31 -3.94 55.09 -2.57
N ALA A 32 -5.02 55.65 -3.09
CA ALA A 32 -6.38 55.22 -2.82
C ALA A 32 -7.21 55.19 -4.10
N GLY A 33 -8.18 54.29 -4.19
CA GLY A 33 -8.95 54.10 -5.41
C GLY A 33 -10.01 53.02 -5.33
N VAL A 34 -10.68 52.77 -6.46
CA VAL A 34 -11.70 51.72 -6.65
C VAL A 34 -11.22 50.75 -7.74
N ILE A 35 -11.44 49.46 -7.50
CA ILE A 35 -11.12 48.37 -8.42
C ILE A 35 -12.43 47.80 -8.96
N VAL A 36 -12.57 47.76 -10.28
CA VAL A 36 -13.78 47.27 -10.98
C VAL A 36 -13.41 46.30 -12.10
N ASP A 37 -14.38 45.49 -12.53
CA ASP A 37 -14.27 44.65 -13.72
C ASP A 37 -14.54 45.44 -15.02
N ALA A 38 -14.54 44.73 -16.16
CA ALA A 38 -14.81 45.32 -17.46
C ALA A 38 -16.27 45.81 -17.62
N SER A 39 -17.22 45.29 -16.84
CA SER A 39 -18.62 45.71 -16.75
C SER A 39 -18.83 46.94 -15.85
N GLY A 40 -17.83 47.30 -15.05
CA GLY A 40 -17.89 48.37 -14.06
C GLY A 40 -18.40 47.93 -12.68
N GLU A 41 -18.55 46.63 -12.42
CA GLU A 41 -18.89 46.10 -11.09
C GLU A 41 -17.66 46.11 -10.16
N PRO A 42 -17.82 46.42 -8.86
CA PRO A 42 -16.71 46.43 -7.91
C PRO A 42 -16.10 45.05 -7.66
N LEU A 43 -14.77 44.96 -7.71
CA LEU A 43 -14.04 43.72 -7.44
C LEU A 43 -13.64 43.62 -5.96
N VAL A 44 -14.56 43.08 -5.18
CA VAL A 44 -14.41 42.84 -3.74
C VAL A 44 -13.28 41.83 -3.47
N GLY A 45 -12.48 42.08 -2.43
CA GLY A 45 -11.45 41.12 -1.99
C GLY A 45 -10.18 41.12 -2.85
N THR A 46 -10.05 42.05 -3.80
CA THR A 46 -8.83 42.21 -4.60
C THR A 46 -7.64 42.56 -3.71
N ALA A 47 -6.56 41.79 -3.80
CA ALA A 47 -5.32 42.06 -3.07
C ALA A 47 -4.51 43.15 -3.78
N VAL A 48 -4.07 44.15 -3.03
CA VAL A 48 -3.20 45.24 -3.49
C VAL A 48 -1.92 45.20 -2.67
N TYR A 49 -0.78 44.88 -3.27
CA TYR A 49 0.49 44.77 -2.55
C TYR A 49 1.66 45.36 -3.32
N VAL A 50 2.74 45.67 -2.61
CA VAL A 50 3.97 46.20 -3.21
C VAL A 50 4.83 45.04 -3.73
N LYS A 51 5.17 45.10 -5.01
CA LYS A 51 6.08 44.15 -5.67
C LYS A 51 7.46 44.21 -5.01
N ASN A 52 8.00 43.05 -4.63
CA ASN A 52 9.30 42.89 -3.95
C ASN A 52 9.41 43.47 -2.52
N GLU A 53 8.31 43.86 -1.87
CA GLU A 53 8.29 44.21 -0.44
C GLU A 53 7.27 43.33 0.32
N PRO A 54 7.69 42.13 0.79
CA PRO A 54 6.80 41.22 1.51
C PRO A 54 6.26 41.87 2.79
N GLY A 55 4.93 41.83 2.98
CA GLY A 55 4.25 42.37 4.16
C GLY A 55 3.56 43.73 3.98
N VAL A 56 3.83 44.45 2.88
CA VAL A 56 3.17 45.74 2.58
C VAL A 56 2.04 45.53 1.56
N GLY A 57 0.79 45.45 2.04
CA GLY A 57 -0.38 45.27 1.18
C GLY A 57 -1.72 45.41 1.92
N VAL A 58 -2.79 45.72 1.18
CA VAL A 58 -4.17 45.87 1.66
C VAL A 58 -5.12 45.06 0.77
N VAL A 59 -6.36 44.85 1.23
CA VAL A 59 -7.41 44.17 0.49
C VAL A 59 -8.54 45.16 0.23
N ALA A 60 -9.07 45.17 -0.99
CA ALA A 60 -10.20 46.03 -1.36
C ALA A 60 -11.48 45.64 -0.61
N ASP A 61 -12.25 46.64 -0.17
CA ASP A 61 -13.49 46.46 0.59
C ASP A 61 -14.69 46.01 -0.28
N LEU A 62 -15.90 46.00 0.31
CA LEU A 62 -17.15 45.60 -0.37
C LEU A 62 -17.55 46.51 -1.52
N ASP A 63 -17.03 47.74 -1.58
CA ASP A 63 -17.24 48.67 -2.69
C ASP A 63 -16.07 48.66 -3.67
N GLY A 64 -15.14 47.71 -3.53
CA GLY A 64 -13.91 47.63 -4.32
C GLY A 64 -12.89 48.73 -4.00
N LYS A 65 -13.05 49.48 -2.88
CA LYS A 65 -12.14 50.57 -2.51
C LYS A 65 -10.90 50.03 -1.80
N PHE A 66 -9.75 50.65 -2.06
CA PHE A 66 -8.50 50.36 -1.36
C PHE A 66 -7.79 51.66 -0.97
N LYS A 67 -6.94 51.58 0.06
CA LYS A 67 -6.02 52.66 0.46
C LYS A 67 -4.73 52.07 1.01
N ILE A 68 -3.60 52.41 0.40
CA ILE A 68 -2.27 51.88 0.77
C ILE A 68 -1.23 53.00 0.79
N ARG A 69 -0.27 52.92 1.72
CA ARG A 69 0.90 53.81 1.76
C ARG A 69 2.12 53.07 1.25
N VAL A 70 2.81 53.65 0.28
CA VAL A 70 3.95 53.02 -0.40
C VAL A 70 5.12 53.99 -0.56
N THR A 71 6.32 53.47 -0.72
CA THR A 71 7.53 54.27 -0.95
C THR A 71 7.60 54.77 -2.40
N LYS A 72 8.35 55.86 -2.64
CA LYS A 72 8.58 56.39 -4.00
C LYS A 72 9.16 55.30 -4.91
N ASN A 73 8.56 55.13 -6.10
CA ASN A 73 8.89 54.10 -7.11
C ASN A 73 8.50 52.66 -6.73
N ALA A 74 7.65 52.47 -5.72
CA ALA A 74 7.03 51.17 -5.47
C ALA A 74 6.11 50.78 -6.64
N THR A 75 6.12 49.50 -7.03
CA THR A 75 5.17 48.95 -8.00
C THR A 75 4.04 48.25 -7.25
N LEU A 76 2.82 48.75 -7.35
CA LEU A 76 1.63 48.08 -6.84
C LEU A 76 1.16 46.99 -7.79
N VAL A 77 0.83 45.83 -7.24
CA VAL A 77 0.21 44.72 -7.96
C VAL A 77 -1.22 44.56 -7.46
N PHE A 78 -2.18 44.60 -8.39
CA PHE A 78 -3.59 44.34 -8.17
C PHE A 78 -3.91 42.92 -8.64
N GLN A 79 -4.35 42.07 -7.72
CA GLN A 79 -4.61 40.65 -7.98
C GLN A 79 -6.00 40.27 -7.48
N SER A 80 -6.82 39.75 -8.38
CA SER A 80 -8.17 39.26 -8.10
C SER A 80 -8.38 37.90 -8.77
N VAL A 81 -9.21 37.06 -8.17
CA VAL A 81 -9.45 35.69 -8.64
C VAL A 81 -10.17 35.73 -9.98
N GLY A 82 -9.63 35.03 -10.99
CA GLY A 82 -10.20 34.99 -12.34
C GLY A 82 -9.89 36.21 -13.21
N MET A 83 -9.08 37.16 -12.72
CA MET A 83 -8.75 38.41 -13.42
C MET A 83 -7.24 38.50 -13.69
N LYS A 84 -6.87 39.15 -14.78
CA LYS A 84 -5.47 39.41 -15.14
C LYS A 84 -4.85 40.44 -14.19
N ASN A 85 -3.71 40.12 -13.59
CA ASN A 85 -2.98 41.04 -12.70
C ASN A 85 -2.66 42.36 -13.40
N VAL A 86 -2.87 43.48 -12.69
CA VAL A 86 -2.47 44.82 -13.13
C VAL A 86 -1.30 45.28 -12.26
N GLU A 87 -0.22 45.72 -12.89
CA GLU A 87 0.93 46.31 -12.19
C GLU A 87 1.00 47.81 -12.47
N MET A 88 1.24 48.62 -11.45
CA MET A 88 1.33 50.07 -11.57
C MET A 88 2.49 50.63 -10.76
N LEU A 89 3.39 51.36 -11.40
CA LEU A 89 4.47 52.09 -10.74
C LEU A 89 3.92 53.38 -10.10
N ILE A 90 4.22 53.61 -8.83
CA ILE A 90 3.76 54.78 -8.07
C ILE A 90 4.88 55.82 -7.97
N THR A 91 4.65 56.99 -8.55
CA THR A 91 5.61 58.10 -8.57
C THR A 91 5.15 59.35 -7.82
N LYS A 92 3.89 59.41 -7.36
CA LYS A 92 3.24 60.52 -6.64
C LYS A 92 2.02 60.02 -5.83
N ASP A 93 1.43 60.88 -4.99
CA ASP A 93 0.13 60.62 -4.33
C ASP A 93 -1.00 60.51 -5.37
N GLU A 94 -1.86 59.50 -5.22
CA GLU A 94 -2.98 59.22 -6.13
C GLU A 94 -4.18 58.73 -5.30
N GLU A 95 -5.07 59.63 -4.89
CA GLU A 95 -6.20 59.31 -3.99
C GLU A 95 -7.52 58.95 -4.70
N LYS A 96 -7.57 59.02 -6.05
CA LYS A 96 -8.76 58.73 -6.86
C LYS A 96 -8.47 57.78 -8.02
N LEU A 97 -7.74 56.71 -7.75
CA LEU A 97 -7.35 55.74 -8.77
C LEU A 97 -8.55 54.86 -9.17
N LYS A 98 -8.78 54.64 -10.46
CA LYS A 98 -9.74 53.64 -10.95
C LYS A 98 -8.99 52.55 -11.71
N ILE A 99 -9.01 51.33 -11.18
CA ILE A 99 -8.37 50.16 -11.80
C ILE A 99 -9.45 49.29 -12.42
N VAL A 100 -9.36 49.07 -13.75
CA VAL A 100 -10.22 48.14 -14.47
C VAL A 100 -9.43 46.86 -14.72
N MET A 101 -9.86 45.77 -14.11
CA MET A 101 -9.27 44.45 -14.34
C MET A 101 -10.08 43.71 -15.41
N LYS A 102 -9.39 42.98 -16.30
CA LYS A 102 -10.03 42.15 -17.33
C LYS A 102 -10.05 40.71 -16.86
N GLU A 103 -11.09 39.97 -17.23
CA GLU A 103 -11.14 38.52 -17.05
C GLU A 103 -9.91 37.86 -17.69
N ASP A 104 -9.37 36.87 -17.00
CA ASP A 104 -8.29 36.07 -17.53
C ASP A 104 -8.85 35.06 -18.53
N GLU A 105 -8.85 35.41 -19.82
CA GLU A 105 -9.31 34.54 -20.92
C GLU A 105 -8.46 33.25 -21.05
N THR A 106 -7.32 33.17 -20.37
CA THR A 106 -6.63 31.89 -20.22
C THR A 106 -7.33 31.05 -19.16
N LYS A 107 -8.34 30.27 -19.59
CA LYS A 107 -8.60 28.98 -18.92
C LYS A 107 -7.24 28.32 -18.79
N ILE A 108 -6.77 28.12 -17.56
CA ILE A 108 -5.53 27.40 -17.29
C ILE A 108 -5.66 26.08 -18.04
N ASP A 109 -4.87 25.89 -19.08
CA ASP A 109 -4.79 24.60 -19.76
C ASP A 109 -4.42 23.59 -18.69
N GLU A 110 -5.36 22.72 -18.32
CA GLU A 110 -5.12 21.72 -17.28
C GLU A 110 -3.90 20.91 -17.71
N VAL A 111 -2.83 20.97 -16.93
CA VAL A 111 -1.59 20.26 -17.19
C VAL A 111 -1.54 19.00 -16.34
N VAL A 112 -1.16 17.89 -16.97
CA VAL A 112 -0.87 16.64 -16.28
C VAL A 112 0.64 16.49 -16.25
N VAL A 113 1.19 16.12 -15.09
CA VAL A 113 2.59 15.73 -14.98
C VAL A 113 2.74 14.35 -15.61
N THR A 114 3.27 14.32 -16.82
CA THR A 114 3.50 13.10 -17.58
C THR A 114 4.95 12.72 -17.45
N GLY A 115 5.23 12.04 -16.38
CA GLY A 115 6.56 11.68 -16.02
C GLY A 115 7.49 12.87 -15.78
N MET A 116 8.33 13.18 -16.77
CA MET A 116 9.46 14.13 -16.64
C MET A 116 9.15 15.54 -17.15
N SER A 117 7.98 15.75 -17.73
CA SER A 117 7.50 17.04 -18.22
C SER A 117 6.01 17.21 -17.92
N SER A 118 5.55 18.44 -17.70
CA SER A 118 4.13 18.75 -17.74
C SER A 118 3.63 18.82 -19.19
N GLN A 119 2.44 18.30 -19.44
CA GLN A 119 1.78 18.37 -20.74
C GLN A 119 0.35 18.83 -20.59
N LYS A 120 -0.19 19.49 -21.63
CA LYS A 120 -1.61 19.77 -21.69
C LYS A 120 -2.38 18.46 -21.68
N LYS A 121 -3.41 18.34 -20.83
CA LYS A 121 -4.22 17.12 -20.70
C LYS A 121 -4.77 16.62 -22.05
N VAL A 122 -5.14 17.55 -22.94
CA VAL A 122 -5.64 17.24 -24.29
C VAL A 122 -4.60 16.55 -25.18
N SER A 123 -3.30 16.82 -25.01
CA SER A 123 -2.23 16.22 -25.84
C SER A 123 -1.71 14.89 -25.32
N VAL A 124 -2.15 14.44 -24.13
CA VAL A 124 -1.69 13.19 -23.51
C VAL A 124 -2.26 11.97 -24.24
N VAL A 125 -1.45 11.20 -24.95
CA VAL A 125 -1.90 10.00 -25.68
C VAL A 125 -1.74 8.70 -24.89
N GLY A 126 -0.96 8.71 -23.81
CA GLY A 126 -0.80 7.57 -22.91
C GLY A 126 -1.97 7.41 -21.92
N ALA A 127 -2.11 6.22 -21.36
CA ALA A 127 -3.06 5.91 -20.30
C ALA A 127 -2.55 6.40 -18.94
N ILE A 128 -2.99 7.61 -18.56
CA ILE A 128 -2.62 8.27 -17.30
C ILE A 128 -3.89 8.52 -16.47
N THR A 129 -3.84 8.17 -15.19
CA THR A 129 -4.91 8.47 -14.23
C THR A 129 -4.38 9.37 -13.14
N THR A 130 -5.01 10.53 -12.97
CA THR A 130 -4.65 11.54 -11.95
C THR A 130 -5.76 11.61 -10.92
N ILE A 131 -5.40 11.77 -9.65
CA ILE A 131 -6.35 12.00 -8.55
C ILE A 131 -6.26 13.44 -8.08
N ASP A 132 -7.42 14.02 -7.75
CA ASP A 132 -7.48 15.32 -7.09
C ASP A 132 -6.91 15.18 -5.66
N VAL A 133 -5.94 16.02 -5.30
CA VAL A 133 -5.32 16.03 -3.98
C VAL A 133 -6.33 16.31 -2.86
N ALA A 134 -7.44 17.01 -3.13
CA ALA A 134 -8.51 17.17 -2.15
C ALA A 134 -9.06 15.82 -1.67
N GLN A 135 -9.11 14.81 -2.56
CA GLN A 135 -9.50 13.44 -2.21
C GLN A 135 -8.41 12.70 -1.44
N LEU A 136 -7.18 13.21 -1.41
CA LEU A 136 -6.08 12.68 -0.62
C LEU A 136 -5.90 13.38 0.74
N LYS A 137 -6.70 14.39 1.06
CA LYS A 137 -6.66 15.06 2.38
C LYS A 137 -7.59 14.39 3.37
N THR A 138 -7.38 13.09 3.59
CA THR A 138 -8.09 12.29 4.59
C THR A 138 -7.07 11.64 5.52
N PRO A 139 -7.36 11.48 6.83
CA PRO A 139 -6.39 10.97 7.78
C PRO A 139 -6.20 9.47 7.58
N ALA A 140 -5.17 9.11 6.82
CA ALA A 140 -4.68 7.75 6.64
C ALA A 140 -3.27 7.59 7.22
N THR A 141 -2.84 6.34 7.40
CA THR A 141 -1.49 6.01 7.87
C THR A 141 -0.43 6.04 6.77
N SER A 142 -0.86 5.95 5.50
CA SER A 142 0.00 6.01 4.32
C SER A 142 -0.84 6.31 3.08
N LEU A 143 -0.23 6.93 2.06
CA LEU A 143 -0.84 7.15 0.74
C LEU A 143 -1.29 5.84 0.08
N ASN A 144 -0.61 4.71 0.31
CA ASN A 144 -0.96 3.41 -0.27
C ASN A 144 -2.38 2.97 0.10
N ASN A 145 -2.82 3.35 1.32
CA ASN A 145 -4.14 2.98 1.84
C ASN A 145 -5.28 3.79 1.19
N MET A 146 -4.96 4.90 0.52
CA MET A 146 -5.95 5.87 0.05
C MET A 146 -6.32 5.70 -1.42
N ILE A 147 -5.43 5.11 -2.22
CA ILE A 147 -5.62 4.98 -3.68
C ILE A 147 -6.65 3.90 -4.05
N GLY A 148 -6.87 2.91 -3.18
CA GLY A 148 -7.80 1.81 -3.41
C GLY A 148 -9.26 2.27 -3.49
N GLY A 149 -9.93 2.00 -4.61
CA GLY A 149 -11.31 2.44 -4.84
C GLY A 149 -11.49 3.92 -5.15
N ARG A 150 -10.41 4.73 -5.17
CA ARG A 150 -10.43 6.12 -5.65
C ARG A 150 -9.89 6.26 -7.07
N MET A 151 -9.04 5.33 -7.52
CA MET A 151 -8.39 5.38 -8.82
C MET A 151 -8.66 4.13 -9.68
N ALA A 152 -8.97 4.37 -10.95
CA ALA A 152 -9.01 3.32 -11.96
C ALA A 152 -7.60 2.83 -12.31
N GLY A 153 -7.48 1.55 -12.65
CA GLY A 153 -6.21 0.90 -12.97
C GLY A 153 -5.41 0.41 -11.76
N VAL A 154 -5.93 0.49 -10.53
CA VAL A 154 -5.25 0.09 -9.30
C VAL A 154 -6.02 -1.01 -8.58
N ILE A 155 -5.32 -2.06 -8.16
CA ILE A 155 -5.81 -3.08 -7.24
C ILE A 155 -5.02 -2.95 -5.94
N THR A 156 -5.69 -2.75 -4.81
CA THR A 156 -5.04 -2.68 -3.49
C THR A 156 -5.52 -3.78 -2.56
N MET A 157 -4.69 -4.13 -1.58
CA MET A 157 -5.02 -5.12 -0.56
C MET A 157 -4.33 -4.77 0.75
N GLN A 158 -5.11 -4.69 1.82
CA GLN A 158 -4.60 -4.50 3.17
C GLN A 158 -4.64 -5.84 3.92
N THR A 159 -3.47 -6.37 4.27
CA THR A 159 -3.34 -7.69 4.90
C THR A 159 -3.40 -7.64 6.44
N SER A 160 -3.09 -6.49 7.04
CA SER A 160 -3.11 -6.28 8.49
C SER A 160 -3.65 -4.90 8.88
N GLY A 161 -4.29 -4.81 10.04
CA GLY A 161 -4.61 -3.54 10.71
C GLY A 161 -3.56 -3.10 11.74
N GLU A 162 -2.53 -3.91 11.99
CA GLU A 162 -1.52 -3.64 13.02
C GLU A 162 -0.65 -2.43 12.63
N PRO A 163 -0.45 -1.45 13.53
CA PRO A 163 0.51 -0.37 13.33
C PRO A 163 1.88 -0.87 12.85
N GLY A 164 2.38 -0.31 11.75
CA GLY A 164 3.66 -0.71 11.15
C GLY A 164 3.56 -1.87 10.17
N LYS A 165 2.48 -2.67 10.23
CA LYS A 165 2.12 -3.70 9.24
C LYS A 165 0.85 -3.34 8.46
N ASN A 166 0.28 -2.15 8.65
CA ASN A 166 -0.99 -1.70 8.09
C ASN A 166 -0.85 -0.89 6.79
N ILE A 167 0.19 -1.14 6.00
CA ILE A 167 0.41 -0.54 4.68
C ILE A 167 -0.17 -1.47 3.62
N SER A 168 -1.04 -0.93 2.76
CA SER A 168 -1.63 -1.70 1.66
C SER A 168 -0.59 -2.00 0.58
N ASN A 169 -0.61 -3.23 0.09
CA ASN A 169 0.01 -3.58 -1.18
C ASN A 169 -0.85 -3.06 -2.32
N PHE A 170 -0.22 -2.64 -3.42
CA PHE A 170 -0.93 -2.21 -4.61
C PHE A 170 -0.25 -2.68 -5.89
N TRP A 171 -1.05 -2.89 -6.93
CA TRP A 171 -0.62 -3.24 -8.27
C TRP A 171 -1.34 -2.38 -9.30
N ILE A 172 -0.60 -1.90 -10.30
CA ILE A 172 -1.18 -1.23 -11.46
C ILE A 172 -1.63 -2.31 -12.44
N ARG A 173 -2.92 -2.38 -12.73
CA ARG A 173 -3.53 -3.39 -13.62
C ARG A 173 -3.24 -4.86 -13.21
N GLY A 174 -3.03 -5.11 -11.92
CA GLY A 174 -2.82 -6.45 -11.36
C GLY A 174 -1.43 -7.04 -11.65
N ILE A 175 -1.25 -8.33 -11.33
CA ILE A 175 0.02 -9.04 -11.53
C ILE A 175 0.20 -9.41 -13.00
N SER A 176 1.35 -9.07 -13.56
CA SER A 176 1.67 -9.22 -15.00
C SER A 176 3.01 -9.91 -15.28
N THR A 177 3.70 -10.40 -14.25
CA THR A 177 4.85 -11.31 -14.35
C THR A 177 4.79 -12.32 -13.20
N PHE A 178 5.25 -13.55 -13.42
CA PHE A 178 5.54 -14.53 -12.36
C PHE A 178 7.03 -14.51 -11.96
N GLY A 179 7.82 -13.65 -12.59
CA GLY A 179 9.21 -13.36 -12.23
C GLY A 179 9.35 -12.34 -11.10
N ALA A 180 10.55 -11.80 -10.91
CA ALA A 180 10.85 -10.86 -9.84
C ALA A 180 10.28 -9.46 -10.12
N GLY A 181 10.02 -8.74 -9.02
CA GLY A 181 9.72 -7.31 -9.04
C GLY A 181 8.36 -7.01 -9.66
N THR A 182 7.25 -7.42 -9.02
CA THR A 182 5.87 -7.15 -9.48
C THR A 182 5.32 -5.78 -9.08
N GLY A 183 6.03 -5.04 -8.21
CA GLY A 183 5.61 -3.72 -7.73
C GLY A 183 5.77 -2.62 -8.79
N ALA A 184 4.97 -1.57 -8.67
CA ALA A 184 5.09 -0.36 -9.49
C ALA A 184 6.30 0.48 -9.07
N LEU A 185 6.93 1.19 -10.02
CA LEU A 185 7.95 2.18 -9.70
C LEU A 185 7.28 3.44 -9.13
N VAL A 186 7.70 3.90 -7.97
CA VAL A 186 7.21 5.15 -7.36
C VAL A 186 8.28 6.22 -7.52
N LEU A 187 7.89 7.37 -8.06
CA LEU A 187 8.75 8.54 -8.22
C LEU A 187 8.17 9.73 -7.47
N ILE A 188 9.01 10.35 -6.65
CA ILE A 188 8.71 11.55 -5.87
C ILE A 188 9.59 12.66 -6.44
N ASP A 189 8.99 13.69 -7.02
CA ASP A 189 9.70 14.78 -7.71
C ASP A 189 10.71 14.30 -8.77
N GLY A 190 10.40 13.16 -9.41
CA GLY A 190 11.21 12.54 -10.46
C GLY A 190 12.28 11.57 -9.96
N ILE A 191 12.44 11.39 -8.66
CA ILE A 191 13.40 10.46 -8.04
C ILE A 191 12.67 9.25 -7.46
N GLU A 192 13.27 8.06 -7.53
CA GLU A 192 12.73 6.85 -6.92
C GLU A 192 12.53 7.00 -5.40
N GLY A 193 11.36 6.60 -4.90
CA GLY A 193 11.03 6.64 -3.48
C GLY A 193 9.89 5.68 -3.13
N ARG A 194 9.27 5.90 -1.97
CA ARG A 194 8.13 5.09 -1.48
C ARG A 194 6.98 5.99 -1.06
N LEU A 195 5.76 5.54 -1.31
CA LEU A 195 4.56 6.33 -1.03
C LEU A 195 4.30 6.49 0.47
N GLU A 196 4.69 5.50 1.28
CA GLU A 196 4.62 5.53 2.74
C GLU A 196 5.57 6.53 3.41
N ASP A 197 6.52 7.11 2.65
CA ASP A 197 7.49 8.08 3.16
C ASP A 197 7.00 9.54 3.09
N ILE A 198 5.84 9.79 2.49
CA ILE A 198 5.32 11.14 2.24
C ILE A 198 4.05 11.38 3.05
N ASP A 199 3.96 12.54 3.70
CA ASP A 199 2.69 12.99 4.27
C ASP A 199 1.75 13.44 3.14
N THR A 200 0.48 13.04 3.23
CA THR A 200 -0.58 13.42 2.29
C THR A 200 -0.68 14.92 2.05
N ASP A 201 -0.41 15.74 3.07
CA ASP A 201 -0.47 17.20 2.97
C ASP A 201 0.74 17.80 2.24
N ASP A 202 1.82 17.04 2.02
CA ASP A 202 2.95 17.48 1.19
C ASP A 202 2.73 17.23 -0.31
N VAL A 203 1.70 16.46 -0.69
CA VAL A 203 1.40 16.12 -2.08
C VAL A 203 0.73 17.30 -2.79
N GLU A 204 1.25 17.65 -3.96
CA GLU A 204 0.68 18.64 -4.89
C GLU A 204 -0.05 17.99 -6.06
N SER A 205 0.45 16.84 -6.53
CA SER A 205 -0.24 16.05 -7.55
C SER A 205 0.13 14.58 -7.43
N PHE A 206 -0.82 13.70 -7.75
CA PHE A 206 -0.61 12.26 -7.77
C PHE A 206 -1.15 11.68 -9.06
N SER A 207 -0.30 10.99 -9.83
CA SER A 207 -0.65 10.40 -11.12
C SER A 207 -0.09 9.00 -11.29
N ILE A 208 -0.79 8.14 -12.02
CA ILE A 208 -0.38 6.78 -12.33
C ILE A 208 -0.29 6.63 -13.84
N LEU A 209 0.88 6.20 -14.31
CA LEU A 209 1.20 5.87 -15.69
C LEU A 209 1.02 4.36 -15.89
N LYS A 210 0.06 3.97 -16.74
CA LYS A 210 -0.38 2.56 -16.85
C LYS A 210 0.11 1.84 -18.11
N ASP A 211 0.46 2.56 -19.16
CA ASP A 211 0.86 1.99 -20.46
C ASP A 211 2.33 2.23 -20.82
N ALA A 212 2.82 1.58 -21.89
CA ALA A 212 4.21 1.71 -22.32
C ALA A 212 4.54 3.12 -22.82
N ALA A 213 3.63 3.80 -23.53
CA ALA A 213 3.90 5.14 -24.03
C ALA A 213 4.12 6.15 -22.88
N ALA A 214 3.45 5.97 -21.75
CA ALA A 214 3.65 6.79 -20.56
C ALA A 214 4.89 6.37 -19.73
N THR A 215 5.29 5.10 -19.77
CA THR A 215 6.33 4.53 -18.88
C THR A 215 7.69 4.29 -19.54
N ALA A 216 7.77 4.25 -20.87
CA ALA A 216 9.01 3.92 -21.60
C ALA A 216 10.18 4.86 -21.28
N VAL A 217 9.89 6.13 -20.96
CA VAL A 217 10.90 7.11 -20.54
C VAL A 217 11.59 6.74 -19.23
N TYR A 218 10.98 5.87 -18.41
CA TYR A 218 11.54 5.37 -17.15
C TYR A 218 12.33 4.06 -17.30
N GLY A 219 12.49 3.58 -18.53
CA GLY A 219 13.21 2.35 -18.82
C GLY A 219 12.57 1.14 -18.13
N THR A 220 13.42 0.24 -17.66
CA THR A 220 13.03 -1.13 -17.31
C THR A 220 12.25 -1.28 -16.01
N ARG A 221 12.24 -0.23 -15.18
CA ARG A 221 11.46 -0.24 -13.93
C ARG A 221 10.02 0.22 -14.13
N GLY A 222 9.70 0.82 -15.28
CA GLY A 222 8.33 1.19 -15.66
C GLY A 222 7.46 0.03 -16.15
N ALA A 223 8.01 -1.19 -16.22
CA ALA A 223 7.34 -2.34 -16.81
C ALA A 223 6.09 -2.78 -16.03
N ASN A 224 5.91 -2.39 -14.77
CA ASN A 224 4.70 -2.63 -13.98
C ASN A 224 3.87 -1.37 -13.74
N GLY A 225 4.13 -0.31 -14.51
CA GLY A 225 3.53 1.00 -14.28
C GLY A 225 4.39 1.88 -13.37
N VAL A 226 4.12 3.19 -13.42
CA VAL A 226 4.85 4.20 -12.64
C VAL A 226 3.85 5.07 -11.89
N VAL A 227 4.07 5.28 -10.60
CA VAL A 227 3.36 6.27 -9.78
C VAL A 227 4.23 7.51 -9.68
N LEU A 228 3.63 8.67 -9.99
CA LEU A 228 4.27 9.98 -9.92
C LEU A 228 3.62 10.78 -8.81
N VAL A 229 4.45 11.24 -7.88
CA VAL A 229 4.06 12.17 -6.83
C VAL A 229 4.89 13.44 -7.00
N THR A 230 4.21 14.56 -7.16
CA THR A 230 4.83 15.89 -7.11
C THR A 230 4.55 16.49 -5.75
N THR A 231 5.57 17.05 -5.13
CA THR A 231 5.45 17.63 -3.78
C THR A 231 5.24 19.14 -3.86
N LYS A 232 4.67 19.72 -2.81
CA LYS A 232 4.39 21.16 -2.74
C LYS A 232 5.68 21.97 -2.82
N ARG A 233 5.61 23.07 -3.58
CA ARG A 233 6.70 24.04 -3.74
C ARG A 233 6.35 25.38 -3.10
N GLY A 234 7.37 26.21 -2.91
CA GLY A 234 7.18 27.56 -2.41
C GLY A 234 6.44 28.44 -3.44
N THR A 235 5.59 29.33 -2.94
CA THR A 235 4.84 30.30 -3.74
C THR A 235 5.43 31.70 -3.56
N SER A 236 5.40 32.52 -4.61
CA SER A 236 5.70 33.95 -4.47
C SER A 236 4.58 34.62 -3.66
N GLY A 237 4.94 35.41 -2.65
CA GLY A 237 3.97 36.16 -1.86
C GLY A 237 4.17 36.02 -0.35
N LYS A 238 3.08 36.26 0.39
CA LYS A 238 3.07 36.19 1.85
C LYS A 238 3.36 34.77 2.33
N LEU A 239 3.98 34.67 3.51
CA LEU A 239 4.17 33.40 4.22
C LEU A 239 2.79 32.84 4.60
N GLU A 240 2.49 31.64 4.13
CA GLU A 240 1.34 30.84 4.55
C GLU A 240 1.83 29.72 5.47
N VAL A 241 1.27 29.65 6.69
CA VAL A 241 1.56 28.57 7.64
C VAL A 241 0.31 27.74 7.85
N THR A 242 0.42 26.42 7.71
CA THR A 242 -0.67 25.49 7.98
C THR A 242 -0.26 24.52 9.08
N GLY A 243 -0.99 24.54 10.19
CA GLY A 243 -0.89 23.52 11.24
C GLY A 243 -2.08 22.57 11.17
N ARG A 244 -1.82 21.26 11.30
CA ARG A 244 -2.82 20.21 11.43
C ARG A 244 -2.57 19.44 12.72
N ALA A 245 -3.64 19.24 13.47
CA ALA A 245 -3.69 18.27 14.56
C ALA A 245 -4.80 17.26 14.27
N THR A 246 -4.49 15.97 14.45
CA THR A 246 -5.40 14.87 14.21
C THR A 246 -5.42 13.95 15.43
N MET A 247 -6.61 13.66 15.95
CA MET A 247 -6.83 12.59 16.92
C MET A 247 -7.70 11.52 16.27
N LYS A 248 -7.23 10.29 16.24
CA LYS A 248 -7.93 9.15 15.65
C LYS A 248 -8.16 8.07 16.69
N ILE A 249 -9.39 7.60 16.78
CA ILE A 249 -9.79 6.46 17.60
C ILE A 249 -10.04 5.29 16.66
N SER A 250 -9.28 4.22 16.84
CA SER A 250 -9.40 2.98 16.08
C SER A 250 -10.21 1.98 16.90
N HIS A 251 -11.27 1.42 16.33
CA HIS A 251 -12.18 0.46 16.94
C HIS A 251 -12.21 -0.86 16.17
N ILE A 252 -11.87 -1.96 16.84
CA ILE A 252 -11.86 -3.30 16.25
C ILE A 252 -13.27 -3.92 16.34
N LYS A 253 -13.87 -4.17 15.17
CA LYS A 253 -15.27 -4.64 15.03
C LYS A 253 -15.43 -6.15 14.98
N ARG A 254 -14.49 -6.85 14.35
CA ARG A 254 -14.58 -8.28 14.07
C ARG A 254 -13.38 -8.98 14.68
N LEU A 255 -13.62 -9.84 15.66
CA LEU A 255 -12.64 -10.73 16.27
C LEU A 255 -13.21 -12.16 16.23
N PRO A 256 -12.39 -13.19 15.96
CA PRO A 256 -12.86 -14.57 16.03
C PRO A 256 -13.27 -14.92 17.48
N GLU A 257 -14.46 -15.52 17.62
CA GLU A 257 -14.96 -16.01 18.90
C GLU A 257 -14.70 -17.52 19.01
N TYR A 258 -13.99 -17.92 20.06
CA TYR A 258 -13.75 -19.30 20.41
C TYR A 258 -14.70 -19.78 21.51
N LEU A 259 -14.80 -21.09 21.67
CA LEU A 259 -15.62 -21.67 22.74
C LEU A 259 -15.03 -21.43 24.13
N GLY A 260 -15.92 -21.38 25.12
CA GLY A 260 -15.54 -21.50 26.52
C GLY A 260 -15.26 -22.96 26.88
N ALA A 261 -14.67 -23.16 28.05
CA ALA A 261 -14.17 -24.46 28.51
C ALA A 261 -15.21 -25.59 28.50
N TYR A 262 -16.41 -25.35 29.02
CA TYR A 262 -17.44 -26.39 29.13
C TYR A 262 -17.94 -26.87 27.76
N ASP A 263 -18.26 -25.93 26.86
CA ASP A 263 -18.70 -26.26 25.49
C ASP A 263 -17.58 -26.95 24.70
N TYR A 264 -16.33 -26.51 24.87
CA TYR A 264 -15.18 -27.18 24.29
C TYR A 264 -15.08 -28.64 24.77
N ALA A 265 -15.22 -28.90 26.07
CA ALA A 265 -15.12 -30.25 26.63
C ALA A 265 -16.24 -31.17 26.12
N LEU A 266 -17.48 -30.67 26.03
CA LEU A 266 -18.59 -31.41 25.45
C LEU A 266 -18.33 -31.79 23.99
N LEU A 267 -17.85 -30.84 23.19
CA LEU A 267 -17.52 -31.10 21.78
C LEU A 267 -16.31 -32.00 21.61
N ALA A 268 -15.34 -31.98 22.54
CA ALA A 268 -14.20 -32.87 22.52
C ALA A 268 -14.64 -34.32 22.74
N ASN A 269 -15.52 -34.59 23.72
CA ASN A 269 -16.12 -35.91 23.91
C ASN A 269 -16.88 -36.36 22.66
N GLU A 270 -17.69 -35.47 22.08
CA GLU A 270 -18.39 -35.77 20.83
C GLU A 270 -17.40 -36.15 19.70
N ALA A 271 -16.36 -35.35 19.48
CA ALA A 271 -15.37 -35.58 18.42
C ALA A 271 -14.62 -36.92 18.58
N ARG A 272 -14.37 -37.34 19.82
CA ARG A 272 -13.81 -38.67 20.14
C ARG A 272 -14.82 -39.78 19.91
N ALA A 273 -16.06 -39.61 20.33
CA ALA A 273 -17.15 -40.56 20.05
C ALA A 273 -17.36 -40.76 18.54
N MET A 274 -17.25 -39.70 17.72
CA MET A 274 -17.30 -39.79 16.25
C MET A 274 -16.15 -40.63 15.66
N SER A 275 -15.02 -40.63 16.36
CA SER A 275 -13.82 -41.41 16.06
C SER A 275 -13.82 -42.78 16.75
N GLY A 276 -14.90 -43.17 17.44
CA GLY A 276 -15.04 -44.46 18.11
C GLY A 276 -14.10 -44.62 19.30
N GLU A 277 -13.69 -43.49 19.89
CA GLU A 277 -12.83 -43.41 21.07
C GLU A 277 -13.66 -43.09 22.31
N ASP A 278 -13.13 -43.44 23.48
CA ASP A 278 -13.74 -43.11 24.77
C ASP A 278 -13.76 -41.59 25.01
N ASP A 279 -14.73 -41.16 25.83
CA ASP A 279 -14.86 -39.77 26.28
C ASP A 279 -13.54 -39.25 26.86
N LEU A 280 -13.16 -38.02 26.48
CA LEU A 280 -11.96 -37.37 27.00
C LEU A 280 -12.16 -36.86 28.43
N TYR A 281 -13.35 -36.33 28.71
CA TYR A 281 -13.74 -35.74 29.98
C TYR A 281 -14.89 -36.54 30.60
N THR A 282 -14.68 -37.01 31.83
CA THR A 282 -15.71 -37.69 32.62
C THR A 282 -16.81 -36.72 33.05
N ARG A 283 -17.96 -37.26 33.49
CA ARG A 283 -19.06 -36.43 34.01
C ARG A 283 -18.65 -35.57 35.21
N LEU A 284 -17.78 -36.10 36.09
CA LEU A 284 -17.24 -35.34 37.21
C LEU A 284 -16.39 -34.16 36.72
N GLU A 285 -15.51 -34.37 35.75
CA GLU A 285 -14.68 -33.30 35.17
C GLU A 285 -15.53 -32.25 34.46
N LEU A 286 -16.56 -32.66 33.73
CA LEU A 286 -17.53 -31.75 33.12
C LEU A 286 -18.24 -30.89 34.18
N ASP A 287 -18.64 -31.48 35.32
CA ASP A 287 -19.23 -30.74 36.44
C ASP A 287 -18.21 -29.80 37.10
N LEU A 288 -16.93 -30.18 37.22
CA LEU A 288 -15.86 -29.32 37.72
C LEU A 288 -15.63 -28.12 36.80
N ILE A 289 -15.58 -28.34 35.48
CA ILE A 289 -15.43 -27.30 34.44
C ILE A 289 -16.62 -26.35 34.47
N LYS A 290 -17.84 -26.90 34.48
CA LYS A 290 -19.09 -26.12 34.47
C LYS A 290 -19.22 -25.20 35.67
N ASN A 291 -18.84 -25.69 36.85
CA ASN A 291 -18.94 -24.95 38.12
C ASN A 291 -17.65 -24.18 38.48
N LYS A 292 -16.62 -24.22 37.62
CA LYS A 292 -15.33 -23.52 37.79
C LYS A 292 -14.63 -23.83 39.13
N LEU A 293 -14.67 -25.10 39.54
CA LEU A 293 -14.21 -25.52 40.87
C LEU A 293 -12.69 -25.68 40.99
N ASP A 294 -11.98 -25.87 39.88
CA ASP A 294 -10.51 -25.95 39.85
C ASP A 294 -9.92 -25.22 38.63
N PRO A 295 -9.77 -23.89 38.68
CA PRO A 295 -9.32 -23.09 37.54
C PRO A 295 -7.84 -23.28 37.18
N ASP A 296 -7.02 -23.93 38.02
CA ASP A 296 -5.63 -24.22 37.69
C ASP A 296 -5.50 -25.39 36.70
N LEU A 297 -6.35 -26.42 36.85
CA LEU A 297 -6.37 -27.60 35.99
C LEU A 297 -7.44 -27.53 34.90
N TYR A 298 -8.56 -26.89 35.20
CA TYR A 298 -9.72 -26.73 34.31
C TYR A 298 -10.09 -25.24 34.14
N PRO A 299 -9.19 -24.44 33.56
CA PRO A 299 -9.40 -23.01 33.32
C PRO A 299 -10.48 -22.77 32.26
N ASP A 300 -10.95 -21.52 32.19
CA ASP A 300 -11.85 -21.03 31.14
C ASP A 300 -11.33 -19.69 30.63
N VAL A 301 -10.30 -19.76 29.78
CA VAL A 301 -9.57 -18.57 29.30
C VAL A 301 -9.96 -18.24 27.85
N ASN A 302 -10.42 -16.99 27.64
CA ASN A 302 -10.55 -16.43 26.30
C ASN A 302 -9.29 -15.66 25.92
N TRP A 303 -8.35 -16.32 25.25
CA TRP A 303 -7.07 -15.72 24.86
C TRP A 303 -7.21 -14.45 24.02
N MET A 304 -8.29 -14.31 23.23
CA MET A 304 -8.52 -13.10 22.44
C MET A 304 -8.81 -11.88 23.33
N ASP A 305 -9.64 -12.07 24.36
CA ASP A 305 -9.96 -11.02 25.33
C ASP A 305 -8.75 -10.68 26.20
N GLU A 306 -7.88 -11.64 26.48
CA GLU A 306 -6.66 -11.42 27.27
C GLU A 306 -5.63 -10.54 26.55
N ILE A 307 -5.55 -10.61 25.22
CA ILE A 307 -4.53 -9.86 24.46
C ILE A 307 -5.06 -8.63 23.73
N MET A 308 -6.36 -8.50 23.48
CA MET A 308 -6.92 -7.41 22.67
C MET A 308 -7.79 -6.43 23.46
N LYS A 309 -7.60 -5.15 23.18
CA LYS A 309 -8.55 -4.07 23.47
C LYS A 309 -9.39 -3.81 22.22
N HIS A 310 -10.60 -3.32 22.42
CA HIS A 310 -11.42 -2.89 21.27
C HIS A 310 -11.00 -1.56 20.69
N ASN A 311 -10.28 -0.72 21.46
CA ASN A 311 -9.96 0.64 21.05
C ASN A 311 -8.45 0.94 21.18
N SER A 312 -7.90 1.67 20.21
CA SER A 312 -6.60 2.33 20.32
C SER A 312 -6.68 3.78 19.85
N ILE A 313 -5.75 4.61 20.29
CA ILE A 313 -5.67 6.04 19.94
C ILE A 313 -4.42 6.26 19.10
N GLN A 314 -4.54 7.12 18.10
CA GLN A 314 -3.45 7.58 17.26
C GLN A 314 -3.49 9.11 17.17
N GLN A 315 -2.31 9.72 17.11
CA GLN A 315 -2.17 11.17 17.09
C GLN A 315 -1.20 11.58 15.99
N ASN A 316 -1.63 12.49 15.11
CA ASN A 316 -0.79 13.04 14.06
C ASN A 316 -0.74 14.55 14.19
N TYR A 317 0.45 15.11 14.10
CA TYR A 317 0.71 16.54 14.07
C TYR A 317 1.49 16.86 12.81
N TYR A 318 1.08 17.90 12.10
CA TYR A 318 1.76 18.32 10.88
C TYR A 318 1.81 19.84 10.84
N VAL A 319 2.95 20.39 10.48
CA VAL A 319 3.12 21.83 10.28
C VAL A 319 3.84 22.04 8.96
N SER A 320 3.34 22.98 8.17
CA SER A 320 4.00 23.42 6.94
C SER A 320 4.04 24.93 6.86
N ALA A 321 5.06 25.43 6.19
CA ALA A 321 5.27 26.84 5.93
C ALA A 321 5.71 27.00 4.47
N LYS A 322 5.03 27.86 3.71
CA LYS A 322 5.42 28.16 2.33
C LYS A 322 5.35 29.65 2.05
N GLY A 323 6.25 30.14 1.22
CA GLY A 323 6.29 31.55 0.83
C GLY A 323 7.58 31.88 0.10
N GLY A 324 7.81 33.15 -0.15
CA GLY A 324 9.04 33.63 -0.78
C GLY A 324 8.85 34.85 -1.68
N GLY A 325 9.97 35.35 -2.19
CA GLY A 325 10.01 36.45 -3.14
C GLY A 325 10.33 35.97 -4.56
N ASP A 326 10.62 36.92 -5.46
CA ASP A 326 10.98 36.61 -6.85
C ASP A 326 12.32 35.86 -6.98
N VAL A 327 13.22 36.00 -5.99
CA VAL A 327 14.54 35.38 -5.99
C VAL A 327 14.54 33.98 -5.37
N ALA A 328 13.85 33.78 -4.25
CA ALA A 328 13.84 32.50 -3.55
C ALA A 328 12.44 32.20 -3.00
N ARG A 329 11.97 30.98 -3.27
CA ARG A 329 10.69 30.42 -2.81
C ARG A 329 10.98 29.15 -2.01
N TYR A 330 10.32 28.99 -0.88
CA TYR A 330 10.54 27.87 0.01
C TYR A 330 9.22 27.22 0.42
N PHE A 331 9.27 25.91 0.62
CA PHE A 331 8.27 25.11 1.29
C PHE A 331 8.99 24.24 2.33
N LEU A 332 8.51 24.26 3.57
CA LEU A 332 9.04 23.49 4.68
C LEU A 332 7.89 22.72 5.32
N SER A 333 8.10 21.46 5.69
CA SER A 333 7.13 20.71 6.48
C SER A 333 7.79 19.80 7.50
N ILE A 334 7.07 19.56 8.60
CA ILE A 334 7.41 18.60 9.63
C ILE A 334 6.14 17.87 10.05
N GLY A 335 6.19 16.55 10.12
CA GLY A 335 5.09 15.69 10.53
C GLY A 335 5.53 14.73 11.62
N TYR A 336 4.71 14.55 12.64
CA TYR A 336 4.90 13.55 13.69
C TYR A 336 3.65 12.68 13.80
N GLN A 337 3.84 11.37 13.77
CA GLN A 337 2.79 10.35 13.92
C GLN A 337 3.16 9.45 15.10
N ASP A 338 2.21 9.25 16.01
CA ASP A 338 2.26 8.26 17.09
C ASP A 338 1.05 7.34 16.96
N GLU A 339 1.33 6.06 16.68
CA GLU A 339 0.34 5.05 16.40
C GLU A 339 0.50 3.84 17.34
N GLY A 340 -0.40 3.73 18.32
CA GLY A 340 -0.46 2.59 19.23
C GLY A 340 -1.35 1.45 18.75
N ALA A 341 -0.90 0.20 18.97
CA ALA A 341 -1.71 -0.98 18.74
C ALA A 341 -2.69 -1.23 19.90
N ALA A 342 -3.80 -1.92 19.62
CA ALA A 342 -4.83 -2.22 20.61
C ALA A 342 -4.48 -3.45 21.49
N TYR A 343 -3.21 -3.82 21.64
CA TYR A 343 -2.83 -4.93 22.50
C TYR A 343 -3.01 -4.57 24.00
N ARG A 344 -3.39 -5.57 24.80
CA ARG A 344 -3.39 -5.52 26.26
C ARG A 344 -2.00 -5.87 26.75
N GLN A 345 -1.26 -4.83 27.12
CA GLN A 345 0.03 -4.97 27.78
C GLN A 345 -0.02 -4.40 29.19
N GLU A 346 0.44 -5.19 30.16
CA GLU A 346 0.53 -4.82 31.57
C GLU A 346 1.77 -3.99 31.87
N GLU A 347 1.80 -3.30 33.01
CA GLU A 347 2.97 -2.57 33.48
C GLU A 347 4.03 -3.51 34.03
N ASN A 348 5.26 -3.41 33.53
CA ASN A 348 6.41 -4.15 34.04
C ASN A 348 7.74 -3.44 33.67
N LEU A 349 8.87 -3.90 34.22
CA LEU A 349 10.18 -3.27 34.03
C LEU A 349 10.63 -3.16 32.56
N PHE A 350 10.19 -4.09 31.70
CA PHE A 350 10.60 -4.17 30.30
C PHE A 350 9.45 -3.83 29.35
N LYS A 351 8.40 -3.17 29.85
CA LYS A 351 7.28 -2.76 29.01
C LYS A 351 7.72 -1.66 28.05
N LYS A 352 7.61 -1.95 26.76
CA LYS A 352 7.42 -0.92 25.74
C LYS A 352 6.13 -1.22 24.98
N PRO A 353 5.18 -0.26 24.92
CA PRO A 353 3.97 -0.44 24.13
C PRO A 353 4.29 -0.74 22.67
N LEU A 354 3.55 -1.67 22.07
CA LEU A 354 3.63 -1.91 20.63
C LEU A 354 3.09 -0.69 19.89
N SER A 355 3.99 0.08 19.28
CA SER A 355 3.65 1.30 18.57
C SER A 355 4.63 1.62 17.44
N VAL A 356 4.17 2.49 16.54
CA VAL A 356 4.99 3.15 15.52
C VAL A 356 5.05 4.63 15.83
N ASN A 357 6.26 5.17 15.86
CA ASN A 357 6.49 6.62 15.94
C ASN A 357 7.26 7.05 14.70
N LYS A 358 6.71 7.96 13.91
CA LYS A 358 7.35 8.46 12.68
C LYS A 358 7.44 9.98 12.70
N LEU A 359 8.66 10.49 12.51
CA LEU A 359 8.94 11.91 12.31
C LEU A 359 9.39 12.12 10.87
N ASN A 360 8.61 12.87 10.09
CA ASN A 360 8.92 13.24 8.71
C ASN A 360 9.33 14.71 8.66
N TYR A 361 10.26 15.05 7.77
CA TYR A 361 10.62 16.44 7.51
C TYR A 361 10.96 16.63 6.03
N ARG A 362 10.59 17.80 5.49
CA ARG A 362 10.85 18.16 4.10
C ARG A 362 11.17 19.64 3.96
N ALA A 363 12.08 19.94 3.04
CA ALA A 363 12.37 21.29 2.59
C ALA A 363 12.53 21.31 1.07
N ASN A 364 11.78 22.18 0.40
CA ASN A 364 11.84 22.43 -1.04
C ASN A 364 12.15 23.91 -1.26
N ILE A 365 13.35 24.22 -1.75
CA ILE A 365 13.81 25.59 -1.95
C ILE A 365 14.15 25.82 -3.42
N ASP A 366 13.40 26.73 -4.05
CA ASP A 366 13.57 27.15 -5.44
C ASP A 366 14.19 28.54 -5.50
N MET A 367 15.40 28.66 -6.04
CA MET A 367 16.18 29.89 -6.15
C MET A 367 16.37 30.29 -7.63
N ASN A 368 15.82 31.43 -8.02
CA ASN A 368 16.03 32.01 -9.34
C ASN A 368 17.35 32.82 -9.34
N LEU A 369 18.46 32.16 -9.70
CA LEU A 369 19.78 32.80 -9.78
C LEU A 369 19.81 33.89 -10.88
N THR A 370 19.10 33.65 -11.98
CA THR A 370 18.84 34.63 -13.05
C THR A 370 17.41 34.47 -13.58
N LYS A 371 16.99 35.31 -14.52
CA LYS A 371 15.68 35.16 -15.21
C LYS A 371 15.56 33.90 -16.08
N THR A 372 16.65 33.15 -16.26
CA THR A 372 16.71 31.93 -17.07
C THR A 372 17.34 30.76 -16.33
N THR A 373 17.88 30.99 -15.12
CA THR A 373 18.65 29.99 -14.38
C THR A 373 18.02 29.81 -13.01
N GLN A 374 17.60 28.58 -12.69
CA GLN A 374 16.99 28.22 -11.42
C GLN A 374 17.79 27.09 -10.76
N LEU A 375 18.10 27.26 -9.48
CA LEU A 375 18.66 26.25 -8.61
C LEU A 375 17.57 25.76 -7.65
N TYR A 376 17.37 24.45 -7.58
CA TYR A 376 16.49 23.80 -6.62
C TYR A 376 17.33 23.00 -5.62
N PHE A 377 17.02 23.16 -4.35
CA PHE A 377 17.56 22.37 -3.25
C PHE A 377 16.40 21.70 -2.50
N GLY A 378 16.46 20.37 -2.42
CA GLY A 378 15.47 19.53 -1.76
C GLY A 378 16.11 18.73 -0.62
N VAL A 379 15.43 18.69 0.52
CA VAL A 379 15.71 17.77 1.63
C VAL A 379 14.45 17.00 1.93
N ASP A 380 14.58 15.69 2.07
CA ASP A 380 13.48 14.79 2.41
C ASP A 380 14.00 13.69 3.31
N GLY A 381 13.32 13.43 4.42
CA GLY A 381 13.78 12.41 5.34
C GLY A 381 12.78 12.09 6.43
N TYR A 382 13.04 10.97 7.10
CA TYR A 382 12.24 10.54 8.23
C TYR A 382 13.09 9.78 9.26
N VAL A 383 12.57 9.72 10.49
CA VAL A 383 12.99 8.79 11.53
C VAL A 383 11.76 7.99 11.94
N ASN A 384 11.81 6.67 11.78
CA ASN A 384 10.70 5.76 12.06
C ASN A 384 11.14 4.74 13.10
N SER A 385 10.44 4.68 14.22
CA SER A 385 10.66 3.68 15.27
C SER A 385 9.47 2.75 15.38
N TYR A 386 9.74 1.45 15.36
CA TYR A 386 8.77 0.39 15.59
C TYR A 386 9.17 -0.44 16.80
N VAL A 387 8.22 -0.69 17.69
CA VAL A 387 8.42 -1.55 18.86
C VAL A 387 7.59 -2.80 18.68
N SER A 388 8.17 -3.96 18.99
CA SER A 388 7.49 -5.26 19.05
C SER A 388 7.95 -6.05 20.29
N PRO A 389 7.32 -7.17 20.64
CA PRO A 389 7.76 -8.00 21.77
C PRO A 389 9.15 -8.60 21.53
N GLY A 390 9.96 -8.72 22.58
CA GLY A 390 11.40 -8.99 22.46
C GLY A 390 11.78 -10.45 22.26
N GLY A 391 10.92 -11.38 22.68
CA GLY A 391 11.15 -12.82 22.54
C GLY A 391 10.39 -13.47 21.39
N MET A 392 9.44 -12.77 20.77
CA MET A 392 8.56 -13.26 19.68
C MET A 392 8.00 -12.12 18.84
N ASN A 393 7.60 -12.43 17.61
CA ASN A 393 6.83 -11.50 16.79
C ASN A 393 5.32 -11.61 17.10
N THR A 394 4.54 -10.64 16.62
CA THR A 394 3.07 -10.63 16.79
C THR A 394 2.39 -11.80 16.08
N ASP A 395 2.96 -12.33 15.01
CA ASP A 395 2.38 -13.45 14.26
C ASP A 395 2.37 -14.74 15.10
N ALA A 396 3.41 -14.97 15.92
CA ALA A 396 3.44 -16.06 16.89
C ALA A 396 2.37 -15.90 17.98
N VAL A 397 2.09 -14.65 18.43
CA VAL A 397 1.02 -14.37 19.39
C VAL A 397 -0.34 -14.74 18.82
N TRP A 398 -0.64 -14.34 17.57
CA TRP A 398 -1.89 -14.72 16.90
C TRP A 398 -1.99 -16.22 16.64
N SER A 399 -0.89 -16.86 16.24
CA SER A 399 -0.83 -18.30 16.06
C SER A 399 -1.12 -19.07 17.35
N ALA A 400 -0.60 -18.59 18.48
CA ALA A 400 -0.88 -19.18 19.79
C ALA A 400 -2.37 -19.05 20.18
N VAL A 401 -3.05 -17.94 19.86
CA VAL A 401 -4.51 -17.81 20.12
C VAL A 401 -5.34 -18.87 19.37
N GLN A 402 -4.95 -19.24 18.15
CA GLN A 402 -5.64 -20.27 17.37
C GLN A 402 -5.36 -21.69 17.86
N GLN A 403 -4.21 -21.90 18.49
CA GLN A 403 -3.76 -23.22 18.94
C GLN A 403 -4.20 -23.52 20.38
N LEU A 404 -4.05 -22.55 21.29
CA LEU A 404 -4.31 -22.76 22.72
C LEU A 404 -5.80 -22.71 23.00
N THR A 405 -6.28 -23.73 23.69
CA THR A 405 -7.69 -23.95 24.00
C THR A 405 -8.04 -23.30 25.34
N PRO A 406 -9.33 -23.03 25.64
CA PRO A 406 -9.75 -22.41 26.89
C PRO A 406 -9.38 -23.21 28.14
N LEU A 407 -9.23 -24.54 27.99
CA LEU A 407 -8.95 -25.51 29.07
C LEU A 407 -7.47 -25.83 29.26
N LEU A 408 -6.58 -25.31 28.42
CA LEU A 408 -5.21 -25.80 28.38
C LEU A 408 -4.44 -25.47 29.67
N PHE A 409 -4.46 -24.20 30.07
CA PHE A 409 -3.87 -23.68 31.30
C PHE A 409 -4.41 -22.25 31.57
N PRO A 410 -4.44 -21.78 32.84
CA PRO A 410 -4.89 -20.43 33.17
C PRO A 410 -3.94 -19.35 32.61
N VAL A 411 -4.29 -18.07 32.72
CA VAL A 411 -3.37 -16.97 32.36
C VAL A 411 -2.14 -16.99 33.28
N THR A 412 -2.39 -17.15 34.57
CA THR A 412 -1.40 -17.35 35.64
C THR A 412 -1.95 -18.41 36.59
N TYR A 413 -1.10 -19.27 37.15
CA TYR A 413 -1.53 -20.21 38.19
C TYR A 413 -1.82 -19.45 39.49
N SER A 414 -2.61 -20.07 40.37
CA SER A 414 -2.99 -19.51 41.68
C SER A 414 -1.81 -19.11 42.58
N ASP A 415 -0.62 -19.69 42.36
CA ASP A 415 0.61 -19.36 43.08
C ASP A 415 1.50 -18.31 42.38
N GLY A 416 1.01 -17.68 41.31
CA GLY A 416 1.68 -16.60 40.57
C GLY A 416 2.69 -17.07 39.51
N THR A 417 2.87 -18.39 39.32
CA THR A 417 3.74 -18.90 38.25
C THR A 417 3.08 -18.87 36.87
N LEU A 418 3.91 -18.82 35.82
CA LEU A 418 3.46 -18.65 34.44
C LEU A 418 3.34 -19.99 33.69
N PRO A 419 2.35 -20.15 32.79
CA PRO A 419 2.12 -21.41 32.11
C PRO A 419 2.72 -21.50 30.71
N VAL A 420 2.95 -22.74 30.26
CA VAL A 420 3.28 -23.11 28.87
C VAL A 420 2.75 -24.51 28.57
N TYR A 421 2.43 -24.80 27.31
CA TYR A 421 2.03 -26.15 26.91
C TYR A 421 3.17 -27.16 27.05
N GLY A 422 4.32 -26.88 26.43
CA GLY A 422 5.50 -27.74 26.37
C GLY A 422 6.81 -26.97 26.47
N GLY A 423 7.94 -27.57 26.06
CA GLY A 423 9.24 -26.89 26.08
C GLY A 423 9.46 -25.86 24.97
N GLN A 424 8.58 -25.84 23.96
CA GLN A 424 8.64 -24.90 22.86
C GLN A 424 8.09 -23.53 23.28
N ARG A 425 8.88 -22.48 23.08
CA ARG A 425 8.49 -21.12 23.44
C ARG A 425 7.24 -20.66 22.70
N THR A 426 7.09 -21.01 21.43
CA THR A 426 5.97 -20.62 20.55
C THR A 426 4.60 -21.12 21.02
N LEU A 427 4.54 -21.96 22.05
CA LEU A 427 3.32 -22.42 22.71
C LEU A 427 3.18 -21.90 24.15
N ALA A 428 3.92 -20.85 24.50
CA ALA A 428 3.64 -20.04 25.70
C ALA A 428 2.32 -19.30 25.56
N SER A 429 1.74 -18.87 26.67
CA SER A 429 0.51 -18.09 26.60
C SER A 429 0.73 -16.77 25.84
N PRO A 430 -0.21 -16.33 25.00
CA PRO A 430 -0.18 -15.02 24.33
C PRO A 430 0.07 -13.86 25.31
N TYR A 431 -0.48 -13.98 26.52
CA TYR A 431 -0.22 -13.05 27.62
C TYR A 431 1.26 -13.00 28.01
N VAL A 432 1.90 -14.15 28.23
CA VAL A 432 3.34 -14.23 28.54
C VAL A 432 4.15 -13.65 27.40
N MET A 433 3.83 -14.01 26.15
CA MET A 433 4.54 -13.52 24.96
C MET A 433 4.57 -11.99 24.88
N LEU A 434 3.45 -11.33 25.20
CA LEU A 434 3.32 -9.87 25.14
C LEU A 434 3.89 -9.15 26.37
N ASN A 435 3.82 -9.75 27.55
CA ASN A 435 4.10 -9.07 28.82
C ASN A 435 5.41 -9.48 29.48
N ASN A 436 5.90 -10.71 29.26
CA ASN A 436 7.01 -11.26 30.04
C ASN A 436 8.26 -11.59 29.21
N THR A 437 8.32 -11.18 27.94
CA THR A 437 9.44 -11.52 27.03
C THR A 437 10.38 -10.37 26.69
N GLY A 438 10.11 -9.18 27.23
CA GLY A 438 10.84 -7.96 26.90
C GLY A 438 10.38 -7.31 25.60
N TYR A 439 11.26 -6.56 24.93
CA TYR A 439 10.92 -5.83 23.70
C TYR A 439 12.03 -5.89 22.65
N MET A 440 11.65 -5.71 21.38
CA MET A 440 12.53 -5.39 20.26
C MET A 440 12.12 -4.03 19.71
N GLN A 441 13.10 -3.16 19.46
CA GLN A 441 12.88 -1.86 18.86
C GLN A 441 13.78 -1.73 17.63
N SER A 442 13.17 -1.41 16.49
CA SER A 442 13.88 -1.05 15.28
C SER A 442 13.67 0.44 14.98
N GLU A 443 14.72 1.09 14.48
CA GLU A 443 14.72 2.47 14.02
C GLU A 443 15.30 2.53 12.60
N ASP A 444 14.52 3.11 11.69
CA ASP A 444 14.92 3.43 10.32
C ASP A 444 15.11 4.94 10.22
N ASN A 445 16.28 5.39 9.78
CA ASN A 445 16.51 6.80 9.47
C ASN A 445 16.86 6.98 7.99
N ARG A 446 16.07 7.78 7.27
CA ARG A 446 16.29 8.10 5.86
C ARG A 446 16.60 9.58 5.70
N ASN A 447 17.64 9.89 4.94
CA ASN A 447 18.04 11.25 4.59
C ASN A 447 18.32 11.31 3.08
N MET A 448 17.56 12.12 2.35
CA MET A 448 17.73 12.36 0.93
C MET A 448 17.99 13.85 0.67
N LEU A 449 19.05 14.13 -0.07
CA LEU A 449 19.42 15.48 -0.50
C LEU A 449 19.39 15.53 -2.02
N THR A 450 18.75 16.57 -2.56
CA THR A 450 18.62 16.79 -4.00
C THR A 450 19.07 18.19 -4.37
N LEU A 451 19.89 18.29 -5.42
CA LEU A 451 20.29 19.54 -6.05
C LEU A 451 19.96 19.48 -7.53
N LYS A 452 19.27 20.49 -8.06
CA LYS A 452 18.94 20.58 -9.49
C LYS A 452 19.20 21.97 -10.01
N LEU A 453 19.97 22.07 -11.09
CA LEU A 453 20.18 23.31 -11.84
C LEU A 453 19.41 23.25 -13.15
N THR A 454 18.59 24.25 -13.43
CA THR A 454 17.80 24.37 -14.66
C THR A 454 18.18 25.66 -15.39
N GLN A 455 18.42 25.55 -16.69
CA GLN A 455 18.76 26.65 -17.58
C GLN A 455 17.80 26.68 -18.77
N GLU A 456 17.09 27.79 -18.93
CA GLU A 456 16.26 28.08 -20.09
C GLU A 456 17.04 28.88 -21.12
N PHE A 457 16.87 28.56 -22.40
CA PHE A 457 17.53 29.25 -23.50
C PHE A 457 16.56 30.16 -24.27
N ARG A 458 17.07 31.32 -24.69
CA ARG A 458 16.33 32.31 -25.50
C ARG A 458 17.02 32.50 -26.86
N GLY A 459 16.40 33.29 -27.74
CA GLY A 459 16.92 33.57 -29.08
C GLY A 459 16.77 32.37 -30.03
N PHE A 460 17.87 31.95 -30.66
CA PHE A 460 17.86 30.84 -31.63
C PHE A 460 17.43 29.51 -31.00
N LEU A 461 17.79 29.25 -29.74
CA LEU A 461 17.44 28.06 -28.97
C LEU A 461 16.14 28.20 -28.16
N LYS A 462 15.25 29.13 -28.56
CA LYS A 462 13.97 29.35 -27.86
C LYS A 462 13.17 28.05 -27.75
N GLY A 463 12.71 27.77 -26.55
CA GLY A 463 11.94 26.56 -26.21
C GLY A 463 12.79 25.42 -25.64
N LEU A 464 14.13 25.55 -25.63
CA LEU A 464 15.04 24.58 -25.02
C LEU A 464 15.25 24.88 -23.52
N THR A 465 15.11 23.85 -22.70
CA THR A 465 15.42 23.84 -21.28
C THR A 465 16.39 22.70 -21.01
N LEU A 466 17.54 23.01 -20.42
CA LEU A 466 18.49 22.03 -19.92
C LEU A 466 18.38 21.95 -18.40
N SER A 467 18.44 20.76 -17.82
CA SER A 467 18.58 20.60 -16.37
C SER A 467 19.53 19.48 -15.99
N VAL A 468 20.30 19.69 -14.93
CA VAL A 468 21.17 18.67 -14.32
C VAL A 468 20.75 18.52 -12.86
N GLN A 469 20.55 17.29 -12.42
CA GLN A 469 20.10 16.95 -11.07
C GLN A 469 21.01 15.89 -10.46
N GLY A 470 21.47 16.15 -9.24
CA GLY A 470 22.18 15.19 -8.41
C GLY A 470 21.39 14.89 -7.14
N MET A 471 21.35 13.63 -6.74
CA MET A 471 20.72 13.18 -5.50
C MET A 471 21.63 12.21 -4.76
N THR A 472 21.65 12.34 -3.44
CA THR A 472 22.25 11.38 -2.53
C THR A 472 21.23 10.97 -1.48
N GLU A 473 21.19 9.69 -1.20
CA GLU A 473 20.32 9.11 -0.18
C GLU A 473 21.13 8.20 0.74
N HIS A 474 20.87 8.32 2.02
CA HIS A 474 21.40 7.47 3.07
C HIS A 474 20.27 6.94 3.93
N ILE A 475 20.23 5.62 4.10
CA ILE A 475 19.32 4.95 5.01
C ILE A 475 20.16 4.19 6.03
N GLY A 476 19.94 4.43 7.31
CA GLY A 476 20.46 3.60 8.38
C GLY A 476 19.34 2.79 9.02
N TYR A 477 19.69 1.58 9.42
CA TYR A 477 18.86 0.69 10.20
C TYR A 477 19.58 0.38 11.51
N PHE A 478 18.89 0.58 12.62
CA PHE A 478 19.35 0.19 13.94
C PHE A 478 18.25 -0.63 14.61
N SER A 479 18.51 -1.88 14.96
CA SER A 479 17.59 -2.68 15.75
C SER A 479 18.27 -3.17 17.00
N GLU A 480 17.58 -3.06 18.13
CA GLU A 480 17.99 -3.65 19.40
C GLU A 480 16.87 -4.53 19.95
N TYR A 481 17.24 -5.64 20.59
CA TYR A 481 16.31 -6.40 21.42
C TYR A 481 16.84 -6.51 22.84
N ARG A 482 15.90 -6.45 23.78
CA ARG A 482 16.10 -6.79 25.18
C ARG A 482 15.10 -7.87 25.51
N SER A 483 15.54 -9.12 25.38
CA SER A 483 14.69 -10.28 25.61
C SER A 483 14.97 -10.87 26.99
N ILE A 484 13.90 -11.27 27.67
CA ILE A 484 13.95 -12.06 28.89
C ILE A 484 13.04 -13.26 28.70
N TRP A 485 13.29 -14.35 29.43
CA TRP A 485 12.37 -15.48 29.43
C TRP A 485 12.13 -15.93 30.86
N PRO A 486 10.89 -15.97 31.37
CA PRO A 486 10.62 -16.45 32.71
C PRO A 486 10.62 -17.99 32.78
N ASP A 487 10.62 -18.54 33.99
CA ASP A 487 10.28 -19.94 34.20
C ASP A 487 8.81 -20.18 33.83
N LEU A 488 8.56 -21.19 32.99
CA LEU A 488 7.23 -21.58 32.56
C LEU A 488 6.93 -23.03 32.94
N TYR A 489 5.73 -23.24 33.47
CA TYR A 489 5.30 -24.49 34.10
C TYR A 489 4.08 -25.10 33.41
N ARG A 490 3.96 -26.43 33.54
CA ARG A 490 2.74 -27.16 33.20
C ARG A 490 2.23 -27.92 34.41
N ALA A 491 1.02 -27.59 34.85
CA ALA A 491 0.29 -28.35 35.87
C ALA A 491 -0.26 -29.67 35.28
N THR A 492 -0.25 -30.72 36.09
CA THR A 492 -0.69 -32.07 35.69
C THR A 492 -1.68 -32.71 36.65
N GLY A 493 -1.84 -32.16 37.86
CA GLY A 493 -2.76 -32.68 38.85
C GLY A 493 -2.62 -31.97 40.20
N ARG A 494 -3.25 -32.51 41.24
CA ARG A 494 -3.10 -32.09 42.63
C ARG A 494 -2.65 -33.26 43.51
N THR A 495 -1.90 -32.98 44.56
CA THR A 495 -1.58 -33.96 45.61
C THR A 495 -2.83 -34.25 46.45
N ALA A 496 -2.77 -35.28 47.31
CA ALA A 496 -3.85 -35.59 48.24
C ALA A 496 -4.17 -34.46 49.23
N GLN A 497 -3.23 -33.52 49.43
CA GLN A 497 -3.39 -32.32 50.26
C GLN A 497 -3.89 -31.10 49.46
N GLY A 498 -4.23 -31.28 48.18
CA GLY A 498 -4.74 -30.22 47.30
C GLY A 498 -3.67 -29.31 46.69
N VAL A 499 -2.37 -29.61 46.86
CA VAL A 499 -1.27 -28.81 46.31
C VAL A 499 -1.11 -29.09 44.82
N LEU A 500 -0.96 -28.05 44.00
CA LEU A 500 -0.82 -28.17 42.55
C LEU A 500 0.51 -28.84 42.16
N ILE A 501 0.44 -29.92 41.38
CA ILE A 501 1.61 -30.63 40.85
C ILE A 501 1.98 -30.02 39.50
N LYS A 502 3.16 -29.38 39.45
CA LYS A 502 3.68 -28.72 38.26
C LYS A 502 5.05 -29.24 37.86
N SER A 503 5.32 -29.20 36.56
CA SER A 503 6.62 -29.48 35.96
C SER A 503 7.16 -28.22 35.28
N LEU A 504 8.43 -27.90 35.49
CA LEU A 504 9.12 -26.86 34.73
C LEU A 504 9.28 -27.35 33.29
N ARG A 505 8.80 -26.58 32.32
CA ARG A 505 8.86 -26.92 30.89
C ARG A 505 9.81 -26.04 30.11
N SER A 506 9.92 -24.77 30.52
CA SER A 506 10.91 -23.84 30.00
C SER A 506 11.61 -23.16 31.15
N SER A 507 12.92 -23.27 31.22
CA SER A 507 13.72 -22.57 32.22
C SER A 507 13.83 -21.08 31.89
N GLN A 508 13.97 -20.28 32.94
CA GLN A 508 14.28 -18.87 32.85
C GLN A 508 15.57 -18.63 32.05
N GLN A 509 15.58 -17.55 31.28
CA GLN A 509 16.78 -16.97 30.71
C GLN A 509 16.97 -15.56 31.23
N SER A 510 18.20 -15.25 31.64
CA SER A 510 18.62 -13.89 31.98
C SER A 510 18.45 -12.96 30.78
N LEU A 511 18.41 -11.66 31.07
CA LEU A 511 18.32 -10.61 30.05
C LEU A 511 19.38 -10.80 28.98
N ALA A 512 18.95 -11.00 27.74
CA ALA A 512 19.78 -11.01 26.55
C ALA A 512 19.60 -9.69 25.80
N TYR A 513 20.73 -9.06 25.48
CA TYR A 513 20.81 -7.91 24.61
C TYR A 513 21.47 -8.30 23.30
N GLY A 514 20.94 -7.81 22.19
CA GLY A 514 21.61 -7.83 20.91
C GLY A 514 21.18 -6.65 20.07
N ASP A 515 22.06 -6.27 19.16
CA ASP A 515 21.86 -5.18 18.22
C ASP A 515 22.23 -5.62 16.80
N ALA A 516 21.69 -4.90 15.81
CA ALA A 516 22.02 -5.06 14.41
C ALA A 516 22.00 -3.70 13.71
N GLU A 517 23.06 -3.43 12.95
CA GLU A 517 23.25 -2.18 12.21
C GLU A 517 23.54 -2.46 10.74
N HIS A 518 22.77 -1.82 9.86
CA HIS A 518 23.01 -1.87 8.42
C HIS A 518 22.79 -0.49 7.80
N ALA A 519 23.52 -0.22 6.71
CA ALA A 519 23.47 1.04 6.01
C ALA A 519 23.30 0.83 4.51
N TYR A 520 22.44 1.66 3.94
CA TYR A 520 22.22 1.75 2.50
C TYR A 520 22.61 3.14 2.02
N ARG A 521 23.21 3.21 0.82
CA ARG A 521 23.48 4.46 0.13
C ARG A 521 23.07 4.38 -1.34
N GLN A 522 22.62 5.51 -1.86
CA GLN A 522 22.35 5.69 -3.28
C GLN A 522 22.88 7.04 -3.77
N TYR A 523 23.52 7.01 -4.94
CA TYR A 523 23.85 8.18 -5.72
C TYR A 523 23.09 8.14 -7.05
N TYR A 524 22.47 9.25 -7.40
CA TYR A 524 21.72 9.43 -8.64
C TYR A 524 22.15 10.72 -9.32
N LEU A 525 22.48 10.63 -10.61
CA LEU A 525 22.74 11.80 -11.45
C LEU A 525 21.89 11.71 -12.71
N GLU A 526 21.31 12.84 -13.07
CA GLU A 526 20.44 12.97 -14.23
C GLU A 526 20.74 14.27 -15.00
N ALA A 527 20.69 14.18 -16.32
CA ALA A 527 20.75 15.32 -17.24
C ALA A 527 19.58 15.24 -18.22
N LYS A 528 18.85 16.35 -18.37
CA LYS A 528 17.67 16.47 -19.23
C LYS A 528 17.83 17.63 -20.20
N ALA A 529 17.44 17.40 -21.45
CA ALA A 529 17.28 18.40 -22.49
C ALA A 529 15.86 18.31 -23.05
N ASN A 530 15.04 19.31 -22.79
CA ASN A 530 13.67 19.38 -23.24
C ASN A 530 13.47 20.57 -24.19
N TRP A 531 12.90 20.34 -25.36
CA TRP A 531 12.63 21.36 -26.37
C TRP A 531 11.18 21.29 -26.82
N ASN A 532 10.43 22.37 -26.62
CA ASN A 532 9.03 22.47 -27.05
C ASN A 532 8.82 23.76 -27.85
N ARG A 533 8.21 23.64 -29.04
CA ARG A 533 7.95 24.80 -29.90
C ARG A 533 6.74 24.61 -30.81
N THR A 534 5.95 25.68 -30.94
CA THR A 534 4.80 25.76 -31.85
C THR A 534 5.13 26.62 -33.06
N PHE A 535 4.78 26.13 -34.25
CA PHE A 535 4.92 26.75 -35.55
C PHE A 535 3.57 26.73 -36.26
N GLY A 536 2.83 27.85 -36.20
CA GLY A 536 1.47 27.91 -36.72
C GLY A 536 0.58 26.85 -36.07
N ASP A 537 0.04 25.94 -36.89
CA ASP A 537 -0.85 24.86 -36.47
C ASP A 537 -0.13 23.61 -35.94
N HIS A 538 1.21 23.60 -35.93
CA HIS A 538 2.02 22.46 -35.55
C HIS A 538 2.76 22.72 -34.24
N THR A 539 2.67 21.81 -33.28
CA THR A 539 3.51 21.83 -32.08
C THR A 539 4.43 20.61 -32.09
N PHE A 540 5.73 20.86 -31.90
CA PHE A 540 6.75 19.84 -31.78
C PHE A 540 7.33 19.85 -30.38
N GLY A 541 7.52 18.66 -29.81
CA GLY A 541 8.26 18.45 -28.58
C GLY A 541 9.34 17.40 -28.77
N ALA A 542 10.50 17.61 -28.16
CA ALA A 542 11.59 16.66 -28.09
C ALA A 542 12.20 16.67 -26.69
N LEU A 543 12.36 15.49 -26.10
CA LEU A 543 13.01 15.30 -24.82
C LEU A 543 14.12 14.27 -24.99
N LEU A 544 15.28 14.56 -24.42
CA LEU A 544 16.39 13.64 -24.25
C LEU A 544 16.82 13.66 -22.78
N GLU A 545 17.01 12.50 -22.20
CA GLU A 545 17.41 12.35 -20.81
C GLU A 545 18.43 11.23 -20.67
N TYR A 546 19.46 11.51 -19.89
CA TYR A 546 20.39 10.50 -19.41
C TYR A 546 20.38 10.46 -17.88
N TYR A 547 20.27 9.27 -17.29
CA TYR A 547 20.52 9.08 -15.87
C TYR A 547 21.49 7.94 -15.60
N MET A 548 22.16 8.02 -14.46
CA MET A 548 22.93 6.93 -13.87
C MET A 548 22.70 6.82 -12.37
N LYS A 549 22.72 5.59 -11.88
CA LYS A 549 22.48 5.23 -10.48
C LYS A 549 23.55 4.26 -9.98
N ASP A 550 24.05 4.50 -8.77
CA ASP A 550 24.89 3.58 -7.98
C ASP A 550 24.22 3.42 -6.62
N GLU A 551 23.77 2.21 -6.29
CA GLU A 551 23.20 1.89 -4.98
C GLU A 551 23.97 0.74 -4.35
N LYS A 552 24.09 0.76 -3.01
CA LYS A 552 24.83 -0.27 -2.26
C LYS A 552 24.20 -0.46 -0.89
N ASP A 553 24.08 -1.72 -0.51
CA ASP A 553 23.76 -2.17 0.84
C ASP A 553 25.06 -2.61 1.56
N SER A 554 25.09 -2.53 2.89
CA SER A 554 26.21 -2.98 3.72
C SER A 554 26.02 -4.39 4.29
N GLN A 555 24.92 -5.07 4.01
CA GLN A 555 24.63 -6.42 4.51
C GLN A 555 25.64 -7.45 3.97
N TRP A 556 26.42 -8.04 4.87
CA TRP A 556 27.40 -9.11 4.61
C TRP A 556 27.35 -10.14 5.76
N GLY A 557 27.53 -11.43 5.47
CA GLY A 557 27.67 -12.51 6.47
C GLY A 557 26.37 -13.07 7.07
N ALA A 558 25.23 -12.39 6.95
CA ALA A 558 23.93 -12.92 7.40
C ALA A 558 23.11 -13.62 6.29
N ILE A 559 23.33 -13.23 5.02
CA ILE A 559 22.56 -13.66 3.84
C ILE A 559 23.50 -14.17 2.72
N ASP A 560 24.77 -13.76 2.77
CA ASP A 560 25.75 -13.98 1.70
C ASP A 560 27.18 -13.90 2.27
N ASP A 561 27.84 -15.05 2.35
CA ASP A 561 29.22 -15.17 2.81
C ASP A 561 30.23 -14.56 1.82
N LEU A 562 29.88 -14.50 0.53
CA LEU A 562 30.72 -13.98 -0.54
C LEU A 562 30.60 -12.46 -0.71
N GLY A 563 29.60 -11.81 -0.08
CA GLY A 563 29.40 -10.36 -0.13
C GLY A 563 28.99 -9.83 -1.51
N ILE A 564 28.45 -10.68 -2.39
CA ILE A 564 27.85 -10.34 -3.69
C ILE A 564 26.69 -9.36 -3.53
N SER A 565 25.88 -9.50 -2.47
CA SER A 565 24.81 -8.55 -2.10
C SER A 565 25.36 -7.13 -1.87
N SER A 566 26.56 -7.03 -1.27
CA SER A 566 27.26 -5.78 -0.93
C SER A 566 28.03 -5.13 -2.11
N ILE A 567 28.07 -5.76 -3.29
CA ILE A 567 28.61 -5.14 -4.51
C ILE A 567 27.65 -4.02 -4.97
N PRO A 568 28.12 -2.85 -5.43
CA PRO A 568 27.21 -1.83 -5.93
C PRO A 568 26.32 -2.33 -7.08
N LYS A 569 25.02 -2.02 -7.04
CA LYS A 569 24.09 -2.18 -8.18
C LYS A 569 24.15 -0.90 -8.99
N ARG A 570 24.27 -1.05 -10.32
CA ARG A 570 24.46 0.07 -11.23
C ARG A 570 23.50 0.00 -12.41
N HIS A 571 22.89 1.14 -12.70
CA HIS A 571 22.01 1.34 -13.83
C HIS A 571 22.41 2.58 -14.60
N GLN A 572 22.29 2.50 -15.92
CA GLN A 572 22.40 3.64 -16.82
C GLN A 572 21.21 3.62 -17.76
N ASN A 573 20.71 4.78 -18.13
CA ASN A 573 19.59 4.86 -19.05
C ASN A 573 19.68 6.12 -19.89
N LEU A 574 19.41 5.96 -21.17
CA LEU A 574 19.20 7.06 -22.12
C LEU A 574 17.77 6.95 -22.65
N SER A 575 16.94 7.92 -22.32
CA SER A 575 15.55 8.02 -22.77
C SER A 575 15.37 9.15 -23.75
N GLY A 576 14.53 8.94 -24.76
CA GLY A 576 14.17 9.96 -25.73
C GLY A 576 12.68 9.94 -26.02
N ARG A 577 12.15 11.12 -26.34
CA ARG A 577 10.74 11.32 -26.68
C ARG A 577 10.59 12.39 -27.75
N ILE A 578 9.73 12.11 -28.73
CA ILE A 578 9.36 13.03 -29.80
C ILE A 578 7.84 13.08 -29.85
N SER A 579 7.28 14.28 -29.64
CA SER A 579 5.84 14.52 -29.71
C SER A 579 5.50 15.48 -30.85
N TYR A 580 4.37 15.21 -31.48
CA TYR A 580 3.82 16.02 -32.55
C TYR A 580 2.33 16.23 -32.33
N ASP A 581 1.90 17.48 -32.47
CA ASP A 581 0.52 17.90 -32.40
C ASP A 581 0.18 18.72 -33.66
N TYR A 582 -0.94 18.38 -34.30
CA TYR A 582 -1.55 19.19 -35.34
C TYR A 582 -2.94 19.64 -34.93
N LYS A 583 -3.12 20.97 -34.79
CA LYS A 583 -4.39 21.65 -34.46
C LYS A 583 -5.11 21.13 -33.21
N ASN A 584 -4.39 20.59 -32.22
CA ASN A 584 -4.98 19.91 -31.07
C ASN A 584 -5.96 18.77 -31.46
N ARG A 585 -5.77 18.18 -32.65
CA ARG A 585 -6.67 17.18 -33.25
C ARG A 585 -6.01 15.84 -33.41
N TYR A 586 -4.77 15.84 -33.88
CA TYR A 586 -3.97 14.64 -34.10
C TYR A 586 -2.70 14.75 -33.29
N PHE A 587 -2.48 13.74 -32.46
CA PHE A 587 -1.32 13.66 -31.58
C PHE A 587 -0.55 12.39 -31.90
N ILE A 588 0.76 12.51 -32.03
CA ILE A 588 1.68 11.37 -32.18
C ILE A 588 2.76 11.54 -31.12
N ASP A 589 3.08 10.46 -30.43
CA ASP A 589 4.12 10.42 -29.41
C ASP A 589 4.97 9.17 -29.61
N ALA A 590 6.25 9.34 -29.87
CA ALA A 590 7.21 8.26 -30.06
C ALA A 590 8.30 8.37 -29.00
N ASN A 591 8.50 7.30 -28.24
CA ASN A 591 9.48 7.25 -27.16
C ASN A 591 10.41 6.05 -27.32
N PHE A 592 11.60 6.15 -26.75
CA PHE A 592 12.50 5.03 -26.59
C PHE A 592 13.26 5.12 -25.26
N GLY A 593 13.59 3.97 -24.70
CA GLY A 593 14.56 3.83 -23.62
C GLY A 593 15.69 2.91 -24.05
N TYR A 594 16.94 3.30 -23.78
CA TYR A 594 18.12 2.47 -23.92
C TYR A 594 18.76 2.29 -22.55
N THR A 595 18.47 1.16 -21.91
CA THR A 595 18.77 0.91 -20.50
C THR A 595 19.86 -0.14 -20.34
N GLY A 596 20.83 0.14 -19.47
CA GLY A 596 21.91 -0.76 -19.08
C GLY A 596 21.77 -1.23 -17.62
N SER A 597 21.91 -2.54 -17.38
CA SER A 597 21.93 -3.13 -16.04
C SER A 597 23.22 -3.93 -15.79
N ALA A 598 23.77 -3.82 -14.59
CA ALA A 598 24.95 -4.58 -14.18
C ALA A 598 24.67 -6.09 -14.02
N GLN A 599 23.41 -6.52 -13.93
CA GLN A 599 23.04 -7.91 -13.65
C GLN A 599 23.36 -8.88 -14.78
N PHE A 600 23.50 -8.39 -16.01
CA PHE A 600 23.79 -9.21 -17.18
C PHE A 600 25.29 -9.25 -17.49
N LYS A 601 25.70 -10.31 -18.21
CA LYS A 601 27.09 -10.49 -18.64
C LYS A 601 27.52 -9.36 -19.57
N LYS A 602 28.83 -9.07 -19.62
CA LYS A 602 29.39 -8.08 -20.55
C LYS A 602 28.98 -8.42 -21.99
N GLY A 603 28.44 -7.43 -22.72
CA GLY A 603 27.90 -7.61 -24.08
C GLY A 603 26.36 -7.64 -24.13
N GLU A 604 25.69 -8.10 -23.07
CA GLU A 604 24.21 -8.26 -23.01
C GLU A 604 23.56 -7.27 -22.03
N ARG A 605 24.32 -6.30 -21.52
CA ARG A 605 23.87 -5.37 -20.46
C ARG A 605 22.81 -4.37 -20.88
N PHE A 606 22.74 -4.04 -22.17
CA PHE A 606 21.88 -2.98 -22.68
C PHE A 606 20.69 -3.53 -23.45
N GLY A 607 19.51 -2.95 -23.23
CA GLY A 607 18.27 -3.23 -23.96
C GLY A 607 17.68 -1.96 -24.57
N PHE A 608 17.04 -2.09 -25.74
CA PHE A 608 16.34 -0.99 -26.44
C PHE A 608 14.84 -1.22 -26.43
N PHE A 609 14.09 -0.23 -25.96
CA PHE A 609 12.68 -0.34 -25.58
C PHE A 609 11.85 0.79 -26.24
N PRO A 610 11.36 0.60 -27.47
CA PRO A 610 10.58 1.61 -28.18
C PRO A 610 9.09 1.58 -27.81
N SER A 611 8.42 2.73 -27.91
CA SER A 611 6.97 2.85 -27.82
C SER A 611 6.43 3.93 -28.77
N ILE A 612 5.20 3.75 -29.21
CA ILE A 612 4.49 4.74 -30.02
C ILE A 612 3.03 4.83 -29.55
N ALA A 613 2.50 6.04 -29.56
CA ALA A 613 1.11 6.32 -29.27
C ALA A 613 0.54 7.37 -30.22
N ALA A 614 -0.76 7.25 -30.48
CA ALA A 614 -1.50 8.17 -31.30
C ALA A 614 -2.81 8.55 -30.62
N GLY A 615 -3.21 9.81 -30.78
CA GLY A 615 -4.48 10.34 -30.28
C GLY A 615 -5.22 11.10 -31.36
N TRP A 616 -6.53 10.97 -31.38
CA TRP A 616 -7.43 11.70 -32.26
C TRP A 616 -8.56 12.31 -31.47
N VAL A 617 -8.80 13.61 -31.65
CA VAL A 617 -9.88 14.36 -31.01
C VAL A 617 -10.89 14.82 -32.07
N PRO A 618 -11.89 13.97 -32.42
CA PRO A 618 -12.96 14.36 -33.34
C PRO A 618 -13.73 15.59 -32.88
N SER A 619 -13.90 15.80 -31.58
CA SER A 619 -14.65 16.96 -31.06
C SER A 619 -13.98 18.31 -31.34
N SER A 620 -12.75 18.32 -31.85
CA SER A 620 -12.04 19.53 -32.30
C SER A 620 -12.49 20.05 -33.67
N TYR A 621 -13.38 19.35 -34.37
CA TYR A 621 -13.97 19.85 -35.62
C TYR A 621 -15.07 20.88 -35.33
N ASN A 622 -15.07 22.03 -36.01
CA ASN A 622 -16.05 23.09 -35.80
C ASN A 622 -17.52 22.60 -35.90
N TRP A 623 -17.81 21.71 -36.85
CA TRP A 623 -19.15 21.14 -37.03
C TRP A 623 -19.62 20.33 -35.81
N TRP A 624 -18.70 19.77 -35.03
CA TRP A 624 -19.01 18.95 -33.86
C TRP A 624 -19.65 19.82 -32.77
N SER A 625 -19.01 20.94 -32.42
CA SER A 625 -19.55 21.90 -31.47
C SER A 625 -20.89 22.50 -31.92
N GLU A 626 -21.08 22.68 -33.23
CA GLU A 626 -22.32 23.23 -33.79
C GLU A 626 -23.49 22.23 -33.78
N LYS A 627 -23.23 20.96 -34.10
CA LYS A 627 -24.28 19.92 -34.25
C LYS A 627 -24.51 19.10 -32.98
N LEU A 628 -23.49 18.95 -32.14
CA LEU A 628 -23.49 18.10 -30.95
C LEU A 628 -23.03 18.88 -29.70
N PRO A 629 -23.66 20.02 -29.35
CA PRO A 629 -23.25 20.82 -28.18
C PRO A 629 -23.39 20.07 -26.85
N TRP A 630 -24.22 19.02 -26.80
CA TRP A 630 -24.36 18.13 -25.65
C TRP A 630 -23.21 17.12 -25.51
N PHE A 631 -22.35 16.96 -26.52
CA PHE A 631 -21.19 16.05 -26.52
C PHE A 631 -19.91 16.89 -26.64
N THR A 632 -19.44 17.46 -25.53
CA THR A 632 -18.43 18.52 -25.55
C THR A 632 -17.01 18.05 -25.86
N PHE A 633 -16.66 16.81 -25.53
CA PHE A 633 -15.33 16.29 -25.80
C PHE A 633 -15.37 14.81 -26.16
N LEU A 634 -14.64 14.42 -27.19
CA LEU A 634 -14.38 13.03 -27.55
C LEU A 634 -12.94 12.90 -28.02
N LYS A 635 -12.23 11.93 -27.43
CA LYS A 635 -10.89 11.56 -27.80
C LYS A 635 -10.74 10.05 -27.85
N PHE A 636 -10.09 9.57 -28.89
CA PHE A 636 -9.60 8.21 -29.01
C PHE A 636 -8.08 8.23 -28.86
N ARG A 637 -7.55 7.26 -28.11
CA ARG A 637 -6.10 7.08 -27.94
C ARG A 637 -5.71 5.62 -28.07
N GLY A 638 -4.56 5.37 -28.67
CA GLY A 638 -3.99 4.04 -28.78
C GLY A 638 -2.49 4.07 -28.57
N SER A 639 -1.94 3.08 -27.87
CA SER A 639 -0.51 2.96 -27.65
C SER A 639 -0.02 1.52 -27.77
N TYR A 640 1.20 1.35 -28.26
CA TYR A 640 1.91 0.08 -28.28
C TYR A 640 3.38 0.32 -27.94
N GLY A 641 3.94 -0.51 -27.07
CA GLY A 641 5.35 -0.38 -26.72
C GLY A 641 5.93 -1.58 -26.00
N ILE A 642 7.24 -1.56 -25.90
CA ILE A 642 8.06 -2.61 -25.31
C ILE A 642 8.80 -2.00 -24.12
N VAL A 643 8.83 -2.68 -22.98
CA VAL A 643 9.56 -2.27 -21.77
C VAL A 643 10.29 -3.48 -21.20
N GLY A 644 11.54 -3.33 -20.76
CA GLY A 644 12.30 -4.44 -20.17
C GLY A 644 12.09 -4.58 -18.65
N ASN A 645 12.57 -5.67 -18.05
CA ASN A 645 12.72 -5.87 -16.61
C ASN A 645 14.04 -6.64 -16.35
N ASP A 646 14.90 -6.14 -15.45
CA ASP A 646 16.18 -6.77 -15.06
C ASP A 646 16.15 -7.49 -13.72
N GLN A 647 15.01 -7.49 -13.02
CA GLN A 647 14.93 -8.17 -11.74
C GLN A 647 14.92 -9.69 -11.95
N ILE A 648 15.82 -10.39 -11.25
CA ILE A 648 15.95 -11.85 -11.30
C ILE A 648 15.76 -12.39 -9.88
N VAL A 649 14.87 -13.38 -9.73
CA VAL A 649 14.56 -14.01 -8.43
C VAL A 649 15.74 -14.86 -7.97
N ALA A 650 16.19 -14.70 -6.72
CA ALA A 650 17.03 -15.67 -6.03
C ALA A 650 16.17 -16.90 -5.66
N VAL A 651 16.55 -18.10 -6.12
CA VAL A 651 15.69 -19.31 -5.99
C VAL A 651 15.62 -19.83 -4.57
N ASN A 652 16.63 -19.56 -3.74
CA ASN A 652 16.68 -20.00 -2.36
C ASN A 652 17.27 -18.89 -1.48
N ASP A 653 16.51 -18.51 -0.43
CA ASP A 653 16.93 -17.55 0.60
C ASP A 653 18.26 -17.92 1.27
N TYR A 654 18.70 -19.19 1.17
CA TYR A 654 19.94 -19.69 1.75
C TYR A 654 21.21 -19.43 0.94
N THR A 655 21.14 -19.04 -0.33
CA THR A 655 22.34 -18.86 -1.19
C THR A 655 22.60 -17.42 -1.62
N GLY A 656 21.64 -16.50 -1.42
CA GLY A 656 21.79 -15.08 -1.79
C GLY A 656 21.92 -14.81 -3.31
N VAL A 657 21.88 -15.82 -4.19
CA VAL A 657 22.20 -15.65 -5.62
C VAL A 657 20.98 -15.24 -6.45
N GLY A 658 20.56 -13.99 -6.30
CA GLY A 658 19.77 -13.27 -7.31
C GLY A 658 20.63 -12.40 -8.23
N ARG A 659 21.92 -12.23 -7.89
CA ARG A 659 22.83 -11.32 -8.58
C ARG A 659 23.94 -12.04 -9.33
N PHE A 660 24.16 -11.59 -10.57
CA PHE A 660 25.10 -12.18 -11.52
C PHE A 660 24.88 -13.70 -11.72
N PRO A 661 23.66 -14.13 -12.09
CA PRO A 661 23.31 -15.55 -12.29
C PRO A 661 24.12 -16.26 -13.39
N TYR A 662 24.95 -15.53 -14.14
CA TYR A 662 25.89 -16.07 -15.11
C TYR A 662 27.22 -16.53 -14.48
N MET A 663 27.45 -16.28 -13.18
CA MET A 663 28.64 -16.73 -12.48
C MET A 663 28.42 -18.11 -11.87
N THR A 664 29.35 -19.03 -12.11
CA THR A 664 29.45 -20.30 -11.38
C THR A 664 30.09 -20.03 -10.02
N MET A 665 29.50 -20.58 -8.95
CA MET A 665 30.03 -20.47 -7.59
C MET A 665 30.73 -21.75 -7.17
N ILE A 666 31.82 -21.56 -6.44
CA ILE A 666 32.72 -22.62 -6.02
C ILE A 666 32.95 -22.46 -4.51
N ASP A 667 32.81 -23.56 -3.76
CA ASP A 667 33.19 -23.66 -2.36
C ASP A 667 34.42 -24.56 -2.21
N ASN A 668 35.21 -24.29 -1.18
CA ASN A 668 36.43 -25.01 -0.87
C ASN A 668 36.23 -26.03 0.28
N HIS A 669 35.02 -26.34 0.74
CA HIS A 669 34.79 -27.30 1.85
C HIS A 669 34.25 -28.67 1.41
N ALA A 670 34.60 -29.15 0.22
CA ALA A 670 34.12 -30.46 -0.24
C ALA A 670 34.59 -31.59 0.71
N GLY A 671 33.64 -32.44 1.14
CA GLY A 671 33.93 -33.59 1.98
C GLY A 671 34.82 -34.61 1.26
N SER A 672 35.99 -34.93 1.83
CA SER A 672 36.88 -35.95 1.29
C SER A 672 36.42 -37.36 1.73
N ALA A 673 36.05 -38.21 0.79
CA ALA A 673 35.67 -39.60 1.04
C ALA A 673 36.81 -40.50 1.60
N TRP A 674 38.06 -40.00 1.63
CA TRP A 674 39.27 -40.79 1.94
C TRP A 674 40.06 -40.29 3.16
N GLY A 675 39.43 -39.57 4.10
CA GLY A 675 40.08 -39.16 5.36
C GLY A 675 41.19 -38.11 5.24
N TYR A 676 41.31 -37.41 4.10
CA TYR A 676 42.24 -36.29 3.94
C TYR A 676 41.78 -35.04 4.70
N ARG A 677 42.75 -34.33 5.29
CA ARG A 677 42.58 -33.10 6.09
C ARG A 677 42.56 -31.80 5.27
N TYR A 678 42.46 -31.87 3.95
CA TYR A 678 42.37 -30.69 3.09
C TYR A 678 40.98 -30.56 2.47
N ASN A 679 40.51 -29.32 2.54
CA ASN A 679 39.34 -28.75 1.93
C ASN A 679 39.37 -28.94 0.40
N GLY A 680 38.48 -29.78 -0.15
CA GLY A 680 38.34 -29.99 -1.59
C GLY A 680 37.48 -28.90 -2.25
N ILE A 681 37.64 -28.71 -3.56
CA ILE A 681 36.85 -27.74 -4.32
C ILE A 681 35.55 -28.42 -4.81
N THR A 682 34.40 -27.81 -4.54
CA THR A 682 33.10 -28.23 -5.09
C THR A 682 32.39 -27.06 -5.73
N GLU A 683 31.68 -27.31 -6.83
CA GLU A 683 30.73 -26.34 -7.37
C GLU A 683 29.49 -26.30 -6.46
N THR A 684 28.99 -25.11 -6.15
CA THR A 684 27.76 -24.92 -5.35
C THR A 684 26.62 -24.30 -6.16
N TYR A 685 26.93 -23.67 -7.29
CA TYR A 685 25.95 -23.09 -8.19
C TYR A 685 26.46 -23.07 -9.63
N THR A 686 25.68 -23.58 -10.58
CA THR A 686 26.00 -23.55 -12.01
C THR A 686 25.50 -22.26 -12.67
N GLY A 687 26.44 -21.47 -13.20
CA GLY A 687 26.13 -20.22 -13.89
C GLY A 687 25.39 -20.43 -15.22
N ALA A 688 24.48 -19.52 -15.55
CA ALA A 688 23.71 -19.54 -16.80
C ALA A 688 24.22 -18.52 -17.81
N ASP A 689 24.61 -19.00 -18.99
CA ASP A 689 24.99 -18.15 -20.11
C ASP A 689 23.78 -17.62 -20.92
N ASN A 690 23.96 -16.48 -21.58
CA ASN A 690 23.00 -15.88 -22.53
C ASN A 690 21.66 -15.41 -21.92
N LEU A 691 21.66 -15.06 -20.64
CA LEU A 691 20.53 -14.39 -20.01
C LEU A 691 20.31 -13.00 -20.61
N LYS A 692 19.06 -12.74 -21.00
CA LYS A 692 18.58 -11.49 -21.58
C LYS A 692 17.51 -10.87 -20.69
N TRP A 693 17.11 -9.65 -21.01
CA TRP A 693 16.02 -8.95 -20.34
C TRP A 693 14.70 -9.72 -20.43
N GLU A 694 13.91 -9.71 -19.35
CA GLU A 694 12.48 -9.99 -19.44
C GLU A 694 11.81 -8.82 -20.17
N VAL A 695 10.87 -9.10 -21.07
CA VAL A 695 10.29 -8.09 -21.98
C VAL A 695 8.78 -8.04 -21.84
N ALA A 696 8.24 -6.85 -21.63
CA ALA A 696 6.81 -6.56 -21.58
C ALA A 696 6.35 -5.86 -22.85
N LYS A 697 5.44 -6.48 -23.60
CA LYS A 697 4.79 -5.92 -24.79
C LYS A 697 3.41 -5.43 -24.38
N LYS A 698 3.20 -4.12 -24.37
CA LYS A 698 1.95 -3.49 -23.89
C LYS A 698 1.20 -2.84 -25.04
N ALA A 699 -0.10 -3.12 -25.10
CA ALA A 699 -1.06 -2.46 -25.97
C ALA A 699 -2.19 -1.83 -25.14
N ASN A 700 -2.59 -0.61 -25.48
CA ASN A 700 -3.71 0.08 -24.85
C ASN A 700 -4.60 0.76 -25.89
N LEU A 701 -5.91 0.71 -25.68
CA LEU A 701 -6.90 1.48 -26.41
C LEU A 701 -7.77 2.23 -25.40
N GLY A 702 -7.91 3.53 -25.54
CA GLY A 702 -8.64 4.39 -24.60
C GLY A 702 -9.63 5.32 -25.29
N ILE A 703 -10.72 5.62 -24.58
CA ILE A 703 -11.75 6.59 -24.98
C ILE A 703 -11.94 7.56 -23.83
N ASP A 704 -11.82 8.85 -24.11
CA ASP A 704 -12.21 9.94 -23.19
C ASP A 704 -13.39 10.69 -23.79
N ALA A 705 -14.47 10.84 -23.04
CA ALA A 705 -15.69 11.50 -23.46
C ALA A 705 -16.22 12.45 -22.38
N LYS A 706 -16.74 13.61 -22.79
CA LYS A 706 -17.45 14.54 -21.91
C LYS A 706 -18.77 14.98 -22.52
N PHE A 707 -19.80 15.08 -21.69
CA PHE A 707 -21.17 15.41 -22.08
C PHE A 707 -21.72 16.58 -21.24
N PHE A 708 -22.73 17.25 -21.80
CA PHE A 708 -23.53 18.28 -21.15
C PHE A 708 -22.72 19.45 -20.57
N HIS A 709 -21.82 20.03 -21.38
CA HIS A 709 -20.90 21.09 -20.95
C HIS A 709 -19.96 20.63 -19.83
N ASP A 710 -19.29 19.50 -20.06
CA ASP A 710 -18.32 18.88 -19.16
C ASP A 710 -18.86 18.43 -17.79
N LYS A 711 -20.20 18.41 -17.62
CA LYS A 711 -20.83 17.93 -16.39
C LYS A 711 -20.68 16.43 -16.18
N LEU A 712 -20.70 15.64 -17.26
CA LEU A 712 -20.45 14.20 -17.20
C LEU A 712 -19.16 13.89 -17.94
N SER A 713 -18.20 13.28 -17.27
CA SER A 713 -16.97 12.77 -17.90
C SER A 713 -16.87 11.26 -17.74
N PHE A 714 -16.31 10.62 -18.77
CA PHE A 714 -16.17 9.18 -18.89
C PHE A 714 -14.84 8.85 -19.54
N THR A 715 -14.06 7.99 -18.91
CA THR A 715 -12.81 7.44 -19.45
C THR A 715 -12.82 5.93 -19.30
N VAL A 716 -12.52 5.22 -20.38
CA VAL A 716 -12.30 3.76 -20.35
C VAL A 716 -11.06 3.42 -21.15
N ASP A 717 -10.21 2.57 -20.56
CA ASP A 717 -9.06 1.96 -21.19
C ASP A 717 -9.21 0.43 -21.23
N ILE A 718 -8.89 -0.18 -22.37
CA ILE A 718 -8.76 -1.62 -22.56
C ILE A 718 -7.30 -1.91 -22.85
N PHE A 719 -6.74 -2.92 -22.18
CA PHE A 719 -5.32 -3.19 -22.26
C PHE A 719 -4.99 -4.67 -22.43
N ARG A 720 -3.82 -4.91 -23.02
CA ARG A 720 -3.16 -6.21 -23.07
C ARG A 720 -1.67 -6.02 -22.77
N ASP A 721 -1.18 -6.74 -21.77
CA ASP A 721 0.22 -6.81 -21.40
C ASP A 721 0.70 -8.24 -21.65
N THR A 722 1.76 -8.44 -22.43
CA THR A 722 2.35 -9.76 -22.66
C THR A 722 3.79 -9.73 -22.19
N ARG A 723 4.07 -10.50 -21.14
CA ARG A 723 5.38 -10.68 -20.56
C ARG A 723 6.05 -11.91 -21.17
N ASP A 724 7.21 -11.68 -21.75
CA ASP A 724 7.99 -12.63 -22.53
C ASP A 724 9.38 -12.75 -21.93
N HIS A 725 10.08 -13.85 -22.15
CA HIS A 725 11.44 -14.07 -21.61
C HIS A 725 11.50 -14.02 -20.07
N ILE A 726 10.46 -14.46 -19.36
CA ILE A 726 10.46 -14.52 -17.90
C ILE A 726 11.49 -15.56 -17.44
N PHE A 727 12.31 -15.20 -16.47
CA PHE A 727 13.35 -16.07 -15.93
C PHE A 727 12.76 -17.26 -15.18
N GLN A 728 13.21 -18.46 -15.52
CA GLN A 728 12.87 -19.71 -14.84
C GLN A 728 14.09 -20.62 -14.75
N ASP A 729 14.03 -21.58 -13.83
CA ASP A 729 15.01 -22.65 -13.76
C ASP A 729 14.68 -23.72 -14.79
N ARG A 730 15.71 -24.31 -15.41
CA ARG A 730 15.54 -25.34 -16.45
C ARG A 730 15.31 -26.72 -15.84
N VAL A 731 14.11 -26.90 -15.26
CA VAL A 731 13.72 -28.14 -14.53
C VAL A 731 13.62 -29.38 -15.42
N THR A 732 13.57 -29.21 -16.75
CA THR A 732 13.52 -30.32 -17.73
C THR A 732 14.88 -30.98 -17.98
N LEU A 733 15.97 -30.45 -17.39
CA LEU A 733 17.29 -31.03 -17.50
C LEU A 733 17.37 -32.36 -16.71
N PRO A 734 17.77 -33.48 -17.34
CA PRO A 734 17.85 -34.75 -16.64
C PRO A 734 18.90 -34.75 -15.53
N SER A 735 18.61 -35.44 -14.43
CA SER A 735 19.54 -35.55 -13.28
C SER A 735 20.88 -36.18 -13.63
N PHE A 736 20.95 -37.04 -14.65
CA PHE A 736 22.20 -37.67 -15.11
C PHE A 736 23.22 -36.68 -15.70
N VAL A 737 22.80 -35.45 -16.02
CA VAL A 737 23.72 -34.38 -16.46
C VAL A 737 24.67 -33.97 -15.32
N GLY A 738 24.31 -34.27 -14.06
CA GLY A 738 25.20 -34.09 -12.91
C GLY A 738 25.42 -32.63 -12.50
N MET A 739 24.51 -31.72 -12.88
CA MET A 739 24.56 -30.33 -12.45
C MET A 739 24.22 -30.23 -10.95
N VAL A 740 24.98 -29.41 -10.22
CA VAL A 740 24.76 -29.18 -8.78
C VAL A 740 23.49 -28.35 -8.52
N THR A 741 23.11 -27.48 -9.46
CA THR A 741 21.86 -26.70 -9.45
C THR A 741 21.28 -26.58 -10.86
N TYR A 742 19.98 -26.29 -10.97
CA TYR A 742 19.35 -25.99 -12.26
C TYR A 742 19.75 -24.58 -12.73
N PRO A 743 20.35 -24.41 -13.92
CA PRO A 743 20.66 -23.09 -14.45
C PRO A 743 19.39 -22.33 -14.84
N LYS A 744 19.46 -21.00 -14.73
CA LYS A 744 18.38 -20.09 -15.14
C LYS A 744 18.32 -19.90 -16.66
N SER A 745 17.14 -19.61 -17.18
CA SER A 745 16.95 -19.21 -18.58
C SER A 745 15.68 -18.38 -18.79
N ASN A 746 15.63 -17.63 -19.89
CA ASN A 746 14.52 -16.77 -20.29
C ASN A 746 13.45 -17.55 -21.09
N VAL A 747 12.78 -18.51 -20.46
CA VAL A 747 11.82 -19.40 -21.14
C VAL A 747 10.35 -19.07 -20.86
N GLY A 748 10.06 -18.43 -19.73
CA GLY A 748 8.69 -18.21 -19.28
C GLY A 748 7.94 -17.14 -20.08
N ARG A 749 6.62 -17.32 -20.22
CA ARG A 749 5.74 -16.34 -20.89
C ARG A 749 4.36 -16.29 -20.25
N MET A 750 3.79 -15.09 -20.15
CA MET A 750 2.41 -14.89 -19.71
C MET A 750 1.79 -13.63 -20.32
N HIS A 751 0.47 -13.52 -20.27
CA HIS A 751 -0.21 -12.28 -20.60
C HIS A 751 -1.25 -11.89 -19.54
N SER A 752 -1.55 -10.60 -19.50
CA SER A 752 -2.62 -9.99 -18.71
C SER A 752 -3.52 -9.17 -19.62
N VAL A 753 -4.83 -9.34 -19.46
CA VAL A 753 -5.86 -8.59 -20.21
C VAL A 753 -6.87 -8.00 -19.23
N GLY A 754 -7.41 -6.85 -19.58
CA GLY A 754 -8.37 -6.20 -18.72
C GLY A 754 -8.87 -4.87 -19.26
N SER A 755 -9.64 -4.22 -18.40
CA SER A 755 -10.22 -2.91 -18.66
C SER A 755 -10.33 -2.13 -17.37
N ASP A 756 -10.11 -0.83 -17.45
CA ASP A 756 -10.28 0.07 -16.32
C ASP A 756 -10.99 1.35 -16.78
N GLY A 757 -11.70 2.00 -15.86
CA GLY A 757 -12.47 3.19 -16.23
C GLY A 757 -12.93 4.04 -15.06
N ASN A 758 -13.25 5.28 -15.37
CA ASN A 758 -13.68 6.31 -14.43
C ASN A 758 -14.86 7.09 -15.01
N ILE A 759 -15.82 7.42 -14.16
CA ILE A 759 -17.00 8.22 -14.46
C ILE A 759 -17.11 9.29 -13.39
N GLU A 760 -17.32 10.53 -13.81
CA GLU A 760 -17.57 11.66 -12.90
C GLU A 760 -18.73 12.50 -13.40
N PHE A 761 -19.64 12.84 -12.50
CA PHE A 761 -20.76 13.73 -12.76
C PHE A 761 -20.74 14.90 -11.78
N PHE A 762 -20.43 16.09 -12.27
CA PHE A 762 -20.48 17.35 -11.55
C PHE A 762 -21.76 18.11 -11.88
N HIS A 763 -22.46 18.58 -10.85
CA HIS A 763 -23.63 19.42 -11.02
C HIS A 763 -23.66 20.55 -9.97
N GLN A 764 -23.70 21.78 -10.46
CA GLN A 764 -23.95 22.95 -9.64
C GLN A 764 -25.45 23.21 -9.56
N ILE A 765 -26.03 23.10 -8.36
CA ILE A 765 -27.45 23.34 -8.10
C ILE A 765 -27.71 24.85 -8.06
N ASN A 766 -26.87 25.60 -7.34
CA ASN A 766 -26.90 27.06 -7.26
C ASN A 766 -25.49 27.59 -6.86
N LYS A 767 -25.37 28.90 -6.60
CA LYS A 767 -24.10 29.53 -6.21
C LYS A 767 -23.48 28.98 -4.92
N ASP A 768 -24.29 28.45 -4.02
CA ASP A 768 -23.88 27.98 -2.70
C ASP A 768 -23.85 26.44 -2.61
N MET A 769 -24.33 25.73 -3.64
CA MET A 769 -24.55 24.28 -3.60
C MET A 769 -24.08 23.58 -4.87
N ASN A 770 -23.20 22.59 -4.71
CA ASN A 770 -22.79 21.71 -5.79
C ASN A 770 -22.65 20.27 -5.28
N PHE A 771 -22.65 19.32 -6.21
CA PHE A 771 -22.28 17.95 -5.90
C PHE A 771 -21.49 17.32 -7.04
N THR A 772 -20.65 16.37 -6.67
CA THR A 772 -19.90 15.53 -7.60
C THR A 772 -20.14 14.08 -7.25
N ILE A 773 -20.53 13.26 -8.21
CA ILE A 773 -20.61 11.80 -8.06
C ILE A 773 -19.50 11.18 -8.89
N ARG A 774 -18.76 10.23 -8.33
CA ARG A 774 -17.66 9.53 -8.99
C ARG A 774 -17.84 8.02 -8.88
N ALA A 775 -17.44 7.30 -9.92
CA ALA A 775 -17.35 5.86 -9.92
C ALA A 775 -16.14 5.40 -10.75
N ASN A 776 -15.42 4.41 -10.26
CA ASN A 776 -14.29 3.81 -10.95
C ASN A 776 -14.33 2.28 -10.84
N TYR A 777 -13.67 1.62 -11.80
CA TYR A 777 -13.47 0.18 -11.77
C TYR A 777 -12.15 -0.21 -12.44
N THR A 778 -11.64 -1.37 -12.02
CA THR A 778 -10.47 -2.03 -12.59
C THR A 778 -10.77 -3.53 -12.66
N PHE A 779 -10.70 -4.11 -13.85
CA PHE A 779 -10.72 -5.55 -14.07
C PHE A 779 -9.42 -5.99 -14.71
N SER A 780 -8.78 -7.02 -14.15
CA SER A 780 -7.55 -7.59 -14.69
C SER A 780 -7.51 -9.10 -14.49
N GLN A 781 -7.04 -9.82 -15.50
CA GLN A 781 -6.84 -11.25 -15.46
C GLN A 781 -5.56 -11.62 -16.18
N ASN A 782 -4.70 -12.40 -15.51
CA ASN A 782 -3.52 -12.98 -16.12
C ASN A 782 -3.70 -14.47 -16.46
N VAL A 783 -2.90 -14.94 -17.41
CA VAL A 783 -2.80 -16.33 -17.86
C VAL A 783 -1.34 -16.61 -18.23
N ILE A 784 -0.82 -17.75 -17.76
CA ILE A 784 0.49 -18.26 -18.14
C ILE A 784 0.39 -18.85 -19.55
N ASP A 785 1.20 -18.35 -20.47
CA ASP A 785 1.28 -18.85 -21.85
C ASP A 785 2.27 -20.02 -21.98
N TYR A 786 3.36 -19.96 -21.21
CA TYR A 786 4.36 -21.02 -21.15
C TYR A 786 5.07 -21.00 -19.80
N PHE A 787 5.16 -22.18 -19.18
CA PHE A 787 5.94 -22.45 -17.99
C PHE A 787 6.78 -23.70 -18.25
N GLU A 788 8.06 -23.69 -17.89
CA GLU A 788 8.90 -24.87 -17.99
C GLU A 788 8.48 -25.91 -16.93
N GLU A 789 7.79 -26.96 -17.37
CA GLU A 789 7.28 -28.05 -16.53
C GLU A 789 7.86 -29.39 -16.99
N ASN A 790 8.05 -30.33 -16.06
CA ASN A 790 8.33 -31.72 -16.41
C ASN A 790 7.11 -32.34 -17.11
N LYS A 791 7.31 -33.47 -17.81
CA LYS A 791 6.19 -34.21 -18.39
C LYS A 791 5.24 -34.65 -17.28
N LEU A 792 4.02 -34.10 -17.30
CA LEU A 792 2.95 -34.44 -16.36
C LEU A 792 2.12 -35.62 -16.89
N PRO A 793 1.51 -36.43 -16.02
CA PRO A 793 0.66 -37.55 -16.43
C PRO A 793 -0.64 -37.08 -17.10
N TYR A 794 -1.18 -35.92 -16.69
CA TYR A 794 -2.45 -35.37 -17.17
C TYR A 794 -2.38 -33.87 -17.48
N ASP A 795 -3.05 -33.44 -18.55
CA ASP A 795 -3.00 -32.04 -19.04
C ASP A 795 -3.58 -31.01 -18.05
N TYR A 796 -4.56 -31.39 -17.22
CA TYR A 796 -5.15 -30.46 -16.26
C TYR A 796 -4.21 -30.10 -15.10
N LEU A 797 -3.15 -30.89 -14.87
CA LEU A 797 -2.12 -30.62 -13.86
C LEU A 797 -1.18 -29.48 -14.30
N SER A 798 -1.04 -29.26 -15.61
CA SER A 798 -0.20 -28.19 -16.17
C SER A 798 -0.67 -26.82 -15.71
N VAL A 799 0.26 -25.98 -15.23
CA VAL A 799 -0.01 -24.56 -14.92
C VAL A 799 -0.08 -23.71 -16.19
N THR A 800 0.51 -24.19 -17.30
CA THR A 800 0.38 -23.55 -18.61
C THR A 800 -1.09 -23.49 -19.07
N GLY A 801 -1.50 -22.34 -19.61
CA GLY A 801 -2.89 -22.04 -19.99
C GLY A 801 -3.81 -21.77 -18.79
N LYS A 802 -3.26 -21.57 -17.59
CA LYS A 802 -4.01 -21.21 -16.38
C LYS A 802 -3.52 -19.88 -15.81
N PRO A 803 -4.38 -19.16 -15.07
CA PRO A 803 -3.96 -18.01 -14.29
C PRO A 803 -2.77 -18.28 -13.36
N PHE A 804 -1.92 -17.29 -13.15
CA PHE A 804 -0.78 -17.41 -12.23
C PHE A 804 -1.25 -17.55 -10.77
N ASN A 805 -0.54 -18.35 -9.97
CA ASN A 805 -0.90 -18.71 -8.59
C ASN A 805 -2.29 -19.33 -8.43
N ILE A 806 -2.77 -20.04 -9.46
CA ILE A 806 -4.04 -20.77 -9.38
C ILE A 806 -4.00 -21.79 -8.25
N LEU A 807 -5.02 -21.76 -7.40
CA LEU A 807 -5.14 -22.70 -6.29
C LEU A 807 -5.66 -24.03 -6.82
N ARG A 808 -4.96 -25.11 -6.46
CA ARG A 808 -5.29 -26.48 -6.85
C ARG A 808 -5.69 -27.30 -5.64
N GLY A 809 -6.73 -28.10 -5.79
CA GLY A 809 -7.22 -28.96 -4.73
C GLY A 809 -8.32 -29.89 -5.25
N TYR A 810 -8.98 -30.58 -4.33
CA TYR A 810 -9.96 -31.61 -4.67
C TYR A 810 -11.35 -31.02 -4.93
N ILE A 811 -12.10 -31.62 -5.84
CA ILE A 811 -13.53 -31.36 -5.97
C ILE A 811 -14.27 -32.19 -4.93
N SER A 812 -14.93 -31.54 -3.98
CA SER A 812 -15.82 -32.20 -3.03
C SER A 812 -17.20 -32.43 -3.62
N GLU A 813 -17.77 -33.60 -3.35
CA GLU A 813 -19.15 -33.99 -3.69
C GLU A 813 -20.09 -33.95 -2.48
N GLY A 814 -19.66 -33.30 -1.38
CA GLY A 814 -20.34 -33.27 -0.10
C GLY A 814 -19.66 -34.17 0.93
N LEU A 815 -20.42 -34.59 1.94
CA LEU A 815 -19.98 -35.52 2.98
C LEU A 815 -20.55 -36.93 2.73
N PHE A 816 -19.77 -37.96 3.06
CA PHE A 816 -20.25 -39.35 2.99
C PHE A 816 -21.49 -39.56 3.88
N ALA A 817 -22.58 -40.08 3.31
CA ALA A 817 -23.81 -40.33 4.06
C ALA A 817 -23.77 -41.65 4.85
N SER A 818 -23.07 -42.67 4.35
CA SER A 818 -23.12 -44.03 4.90
C SER A 818 -21.83 -44.83 4.65
N LYS A 819 -21.71 -46.00 5.30
CA LYS A 819 -20.56 -46.89 5.11
C LYS A 819 -20.62 -47.59 3.76
N GLU A 820 -21.83 -47.89 3.28
CA GLU A 820 -22.10 -48.45 1.96
C GLU A 820 -21.61 -47.51 0.85
N GLU A 821 -21.85 -46.21 1.02
CA GLU A 821 -21.35 -45.20 0.08
C GLU A 821 -19.81 -45.15 0.06
N ILE A 822 -19.16 -45.25 1.22
CA ILE A 822 -17.69 -45.31 1.30
C ILE A 822 -17.16 -46.54 0.54
N ASN A 823 -17.80 -47.71 0.72
CA ASN A 823 -17.36 -48.95 0.08
C ASN A 823 -17.60 -48.98 -1.45
N THR A 824 -18.46 -48.11 -1.97
CA THR A 824 -18.82 -48.03 -3.40
C THR A 824 -18.22 -46.80 -4.10
N SER A 825 -17.53 -45.93 -3.35
CA SER A 825 -16.84 -44.75 -3.88
C SER A 825 -15.35 -45.06 -4.14
N PRO A 826 -14.65 -44.21 -4.91
CA PRO A 826 -13.19 -44.31 -5.08
C PRO A 826 -12.43 -44.35 -3.75
N ASP A 827 -11.28 -45.03 -3.72
CA ASP A 827 -10.50 -45.25 -2.51
C ASP A 827 -9.85 -43.94 -2.01
N GLN A 828 -10.29 -43.49 -0.83
CA GLN A 828 -9.73 -42.34 -0.09
C GLN A 828 -8.88 -42.77 1.11
N SER A 829 -8.58 -44.06 1.26
CA SER A 829 -7.84 -44.59 2.42
C SER A 829 -6.42 -44.04 2.55
N GLY A 830 -5.84 -43.50 1.46
CA GLY A 830 -4.58 -42.76 1.47
C GLY A 830 -4.57 -41.53 2.39
N PHE A 831 -5.75 -40.98 2.73
CA PHE A 831 -5.88 -39.89 3.70
C PHE A 831 -6.21 -40.36 5.13
N GLY A 832 -6.27 -41.67 5.36
CA GLY A 832 -6.58 -42.30 6.64
C GLY A 832 -7.97 -42.96 6.67
N THR A 833 -8.46 -43.26 7.87
CA THR A 833 -9.71 -44.00 8.06
C THR A 833 -10.93 -43.13 7.76
N ILE A 834 -11.61 -43.42 6.66
CA ILE A 834 -12.82 -42.71 6.21
C ILE A 834 -14.07 -43.23 6.93
N ARG A 835 -14.91 -42.30 7.40
CA ARG A 835 -16.18 -42.56 8.10
C ARG A 835 -17.31 -41.68 7.53
N PRO A 836 -18.59 -42.05 7.75
CA PRO A 836 -19.71 -41.18 7.42
C PRO A 836 -19.52 -39.78 8.05
N GLY A 837 -19.79 -38.73 7.28
CA GLY A 837 -19.53 -37.35 7.65
C GLY A 837 -18.15 -36.80 7.28
N ASP A 838 -17.22 -37.64 6.79
CA ASP A 838 -15.98 -37.16 6.16
C ASP A 838 -16.24 -36.62 4.74
N ILE A 839 -15.35 -35.75 4.25
CA ILE A 839 -15.47 -35.15 2.93
C ILE A 839 -15.23 -36.20 1.83
N LYS A 840 -16.17 -36.28 0.89
CA LYS A 840 -16.09 -37.11 -0.32
C LYS A 840 -15.49 -36.30 -1.47
N TYR A 841 -14.51 -36.87 -2.14
CA TYR A 841 -13.82 -36.28 -3.30
C TYR A 841 -14.14 -37.03 -4.59
N ARG A 842 -14.16 -36.28 -5.68
CA ARG A 842 -14.32 -36.82 -7.03
C ARG A 842 -12.99 -37.36 -7.55
N ASP A 843 -13.01 -38.59 -8.04
CA ASP A 843 -11.98 -39.16 -8.89
C ASP A 843 -12.05 -38.51 -10.27
N VAL A 844 -10.99 -37.79 -10.64
CA VAL A 844 -10.91 -36.99 -11.86
C VAL A 844 -10.30 -37.77 -13.01
N ASN A 845 -9.38 -38.70 -12.71
CA ASN A 845 -8.65 -39.46 -13.72
C ASN A 845 -9.31 -40.82 -14.05
N GLY A 846 -10.23 -41.29 -13.20
CA GLY A 846 -11.00 -42.51 -13.35
C GLY A 846 -10.27 -43.79 -12.97
N ASP A 847 -9.20 -43.72 -12.17
CA ASP A 847 -8.40 -44.88 -11.73
C ASP A 847 -8.95 -45.56 -10.46
N GLY A 848 -9.98 -44.98 -9.85
CA GLY A 848 -10.63 -45.49 -8.64
C GLY A 848 -9.92 -45.14 -7.33
N ILE A 849 -8.89 -44.30 -7.33
CA ILE A 849 -8.08 -43.91 -6.16
C ILE A 849 -7.98 -42.39 -6.08
N ILE A 850 -8.31 -41.79 -4.94
CA ILE A 850 -8.11 -40.35 -4.75
C ILE A 850 -6.68 -40.05 -4.30
N ASN A 851 -5.93 -39.32 -5.12
CA ASN A 851 -4.55 -38.93 -4.84
C ASN A 851 -4.17 -37.55 -5.44
N GLU A 852 -2.88 -37.22 -5.47
CA GLU A 852 -2.38 -35.93 -5.98
C GLU A 852 -2.78 -35.65 -7.45
N ASP A 853 -2.99 -36.69 -8.25
CA ASP A 853 -3.44 -36.58 -9.63
C ASP A 853 -4.90 -36.09 -9.75
N ASP A 854 -5.69 -36.08 -8.68
CA ASP A 854 -7.07 -35.55 -8.68
C ASP A 854 -7.16 -34.05 -8.35
N LYS A 855 -6.01 -33.39 -8.10
CA LYS A 855 -5.99 -31.97 -7.79
C LYS A 855 -6.20 -31.12 -9.04
N VAL A 856 -7.38 -30.53 -9.13
CA VAL A 856 -7.77 -29.64 -10.22
C VAL A 856 -7.68 -28.16 -9.82
N PRO A 857 -7.62 -27.25 -10.79
CA PRO A 857 -7.74 -25.82 -10.52
C PRO A 857 -9.10 -25.45 -9.89
N LEU A 858 -9.11 -24.85 -8.69
CA LEU A 858 -10.32 -24.50 -7.95
C LEU A 858 -10.68 -23.01 -8.00
N SER A 859 -9.69 -22.11 -7.86
CA SER A 859 -9.88 -20.66 -7.93
C SER A 859 -8.59 -19.91 -8.24
N TYR A 860 -8.72 -18.64 -8.63
CA TYR A 860 -7.60 -17.79 -9.04
C TYR A 860 -6.54 -17.54 -7.96
N SER A 861 -6.99 -17.23 -6.75
CA SER A 861 -6.17 -16.78 -5.63
C SER A 861 -6.99 -16.95 -4.34
N ASN A 862 -6.31 -16.93 -3.19
CA ASN A 862 -6.92 -16.95 -1.85
C ASN A 862 -7.27 -15.54 -1.33
N GLN A 863 -6.82 -14.48 -2.01
CA GLN A 863 -6.92 -13.11 -1.48
C GLN A 863 -6.85 -12.00 -2.54
N LEU A 864 -6.19 -12.22 -3.68
CA LEU A 864 -6.05 -11.20 -4.72
C LEU A 864 -7.31 -11.10 -5.59
N PRO A 865 -8.04 -9.96 -5.59
CA PRO A 865 -9.23 -9.81 -6.40
C PRO A 865 -8.91 -9.56 -7.87
N ARG A 866 -9.76 -10.05 -8.78
CA ARG A 866 -9.70 -9.72 -10.21
C ARG A 866 -10.42 -8.42 -10.56
N MET A 867 -11.29 -7.95 -9.67
CA MET A 867 -12.05 -6.73 -9.86
C MET A 867 -12.02 -5.88 -8.60
N MET A 868 -11.64 -4.62 -8.75
CA MET A 868 -11.77 -3.59 -7.72
C MET A 868 -12.61 -2.45 -8.29
N TYR A 869 -13.49 -1.91 -7.47
CA TYR A 869 -14.36 -0.80 -7.86
C TYR A 869 -14.60 0.13 -6.68
N GLY A 870 -14.91 1.38 -6.97
CA GLY A 870 -15.31 2.34 -5.97
C GLY A 870 -16.30 3.33 -6.53
N PHE A 871 -17.16 3.84 -5.67
CA PHE A 871 -18.10 4.89 -6.02
C PHE A 871 -18.34 5.77 -4.81
N GLY A 872 -18.65 7.03 -5.05
CA GLY A 872 -18.79 8.01 -4.00
C GLY A 872 -19.25 9.34 -4.53
N GLY A 873 -19.30 10.31 -3.64
CA GLY A 873 -19.58 11.68 -4.05
C GLY A 873 -19.30 12.68 -2.95
N ASP A 874 -19.13 13.92 -3.38
CA ASP A 874 -19.01 15.07 -2.50
C ASP A 874 -20.23 15.96 -2.70
N PHE A 875 -20.74 16.49 -1.61
CA PHE A 875 -21.77 17.51 -1.59
C PHE A 875 -21.23 18.72 -0.85
N GLN A 876 -21.20 19.86 -1.52
CA GLN A 876 -20.75 21.11 -0.95
C GLN A 876 -21.93 22.05 -0.76
N TRP A 877 -22.05 22.61 0.44
CA TRP A 877 -23.00 23.67 0.77
C TRP A 877 -22.29 24.79 1.54
N LYS A 878 -22.05 25.93 0.88
CA LYS A 878 -21.24 27.03 1.41
C LYS A 878 -19.87 26.52 1.92
N ASP A 879 -19.61 26.67 3.21
CA ASP A 879 -18.39 26.22 3.89
C ASP A 879 -18.44 24.78 4.42
N LEU A 880 -19.57 24.07 4.22
CA LEU A 880 -19.75 22.67 4.58
C LEU A 880 -19.46 21.78 3.37
N THR A 881 -18.66 20.74 3.56
CA THR A 881 -18.45 19.67 2.57
C THR A 881 -18.70 18.32 3.22
N VAL A 882 -19.51 17.48 2.56
CA VAL A 882 -19.79 16.11 2.96
C VAL A 882 -19.29 15.19 1.85
N SER A 883 -18.44 14.22 2.17
CA SER A 883 -17.94 13.26 1.19
C SER A 883 -18.21 11.84 1.64
N ILE A 884 -18.58 10.97 0.69
CA ILE A 884 -18.86 9.56 0.94
C ILE A 884 -18.10 8.73 -0.09
N LEU A 885 -17.43 7.67 0.35
CA LEU A 885 -16.75 6.73 -0.53
C LEU A 885 -17.07 5.28 -0.15
N PHE A 886 -17.47 4.50 -1.15
CA PHE A 886 -17.55 3.06 -1.09
C PHE A 886 -16.40 2.43 -1.87
N LYS A 887 -15.80 1.39 -1.29
CA LYS A 887 -14.76 0.54 -1.90
C LYS A 887 -15.27 -0.89 -1.97
N GLY A 888 -15.12 -1.56 -3.10
CA GLY A 888 -15.50 -2.95 -3.26
C GLY A 888 -14.47 -3.79 -4.00
N SER A 889 -14.49 -5.09 -3.73
CA SER A 889 -13.73 -6.10 -4.46
C SER A 889 -14.62 -7.27 -4.83
N ALA A 890 -14.39 -7.83 -6.01
CA ALA A 890 -15.15 -8.95 -6.54
C ALA A 890 -14.26 -9.96 -7.27
N LYS A 891 -14.83 -11.14 -7.53
CA LYS A 891 -14.13 -12.29 -8.16
C LYS A 891 -12.89 -12.72 -7.35
N VAL A 892 -13.07 -12.80 -6.04
CA VAL A 892 -12.10 -13.32 -5.07
C VAL A 892 -12.77 -14.39 -4.22
N ASP A 893 -12.07 -15.50 -4.07
CA ASP A 893 -12.46 -16.60 -3.20
C ASP A 893 -11.38 -16.76 -2.12
N TYR A 894 -11.76 -17.34 -0.99
CA TYR A 894 -10.83 -17.75 0.04
C TYR A 894 -11.18 -19.15 0.55
N TYR A 895 -10.22 -19.81 1.19
CA TYR A 895 -10.40 -21.15 1.75
C TYR A 895 -10.15 -21.14 3.24
N ARG A 896 -11.01 -21.84 3.95
CA ARG A 896 -10.93 -21.98 5.40
C ARG A 896 -9.99 -23.08 5.87
N ALA A 897 -9.63 -24.01 5.00
CA ALA A 897 -8.70 -25.09 5.29
C ALA A 897 -7.90 -25.51 4.05
N GLY A 898 -6.77 -26.19 4.29
CA GLY A 898 -5.87 -26.74 3.28
C GLY A 898 -4.78 -25.77 2.80
N LEU A 899 -4.61 -24.63 3.47
CA LEU A 899 -3.62 -23.60 3.13
C LEU A 899 -2.75 -23.18 4.33
N GLY A 900 -2.68 -24.00 5.38
CA GLY A 900 -1.79 -23.78 6.53
C GLY A 900 -2.37 -22.92 7.66
N ASN A 901 -3.53 -22.29 7.47
CA ASN A 901 -4.27 -21.54 8.51
C ASN A 901 -5.44 -22.37 9.07
N ASP A 902 -5.22 -23.67 9.26
CA ASP A 902 -6.26 -24.64 9.64
C ASP A 902 -6.61 -24.57 11.13
N TYR A 903 -5.64 -24.17 11.97
CA TYR A 903 -5.85 -23.96 13.41
C TYR A 903 -6.91 -22.90 13.68
N GLY A 904 -7.70 -23.12 14.73
CA GLY A 904 -8.81 -22.24 15.10
C GLY A 904 -10.04 -22.37 14.20
N TRP A 905 -9.90 -22.78 12.93
CA TRP A 905 -11.03 -23.04 12.05
C TRP A 905 -11.46 -24.51 12.04
N ILE A 906 -10.54 -25.45 11.77
CA ILE A 906 -10.81 -26.88 11.92
C ILE A 906 -10.82 -27.19 13.42
N PRO A 907 -11.96 -27.58 14.01
CA PRO A 907 -12.04 -27.88 15.43
C PRO A 907 -11.05 -28.99 15.80
N PHE A 908 -10.30 -28.80 16.90
CA PHE A 908 -9.36 -29.79 17.43
C PHE A 908 -8.28 -30.25 16.43
N TYR A 909 -7.87 -29.40 15.47
CA TYR A 909 -6.96 -29.78 14.37
C TYR A 909 -5.72 -30.56 14.82
N ASN A 910 -5.14 -30.23 15.98
CA ASN A 910 -4.04 -30.99 16.60
C ASN A 910 -4.37 -31.43 18.04
N GLY A 911 -5.61 -31.89 18.26
CA GLY A 911 -6.07 -32.45 19.53
C GLY A 911 -6.30 -31.37 20.57
N ASP A 912 -5.57 -31.45 21.68
CA ASP A 912 -5.59 -30.44 22.76
C ASP A 912 -4.94 -29.11 22.34
N LEU A 913 -4.17 -29.12 21.25
CA LEU A 913 -3.68 -27.95 20.51
C LEU A 913 -4.57 -27.66 19.29
N GLY A 914 -5.79 -27.21 19.53
CA GLY A 914 -6.68 -26.81 18.44
C GLY A 914 -7.89 -26.10 18.99
N ASN A 915 -7.84 -24.77 19.02
CA ASN A 915 -8.97 -23.99 19.49
C ASN A 915 -10.18 -24.17 18.56
N VAL A 916 -11.38 -24.05 19.14
CA VAL A 916 -12.63 -24.35 18.43
C VAL A 916 -13.42 -23.07 18.26
N ILE A 917 -13.62 -22.63 17.02
CA ILE A 917 -14.47 -21.50 16.71
C ILE A 917 -15.91 -21.78 17.15
N LYS A 918 -16.54 -20.78 17.77
CA LYS A 918 -17.90 -20.90 18.33
C LYS A 918 -18.94 -21.37 17.32
N LEU A 919 -18.72 -21.12 16.03
CA LEU A 919 -19.60 -21.55 14.94
C LEU A 919 -19.79 -23.08 14.87
N ALA A 920 -18.76 -23.85 15.24
CA ALA A 920 -18.80 -25.31 15.22
C ALA A 920 -19.69 -25.91 16.33
N ASN A 921 -19.99 -25.14 17.38
CA ASN A 921 -20.87 -25.60 18.47
C ASN A 921 -22.35 -25.65 18.06
N ASN A 922 -22.75 -24.92 17.01
CA ASN A 922 -24.13 -25.02 16.51
C ASN A 922 -24.32 -26.36 15.75
N PRO A 923 -25.19 -27.28 16.21
CA PRO A 923 -25.36 -28.58 15.58
C PRO A 923 -25.82 -28.50 14.12
N LYS A 924 -26.49 -27.41 13.70
CA LYS A 924 -26.91 -27.21 12.30
C LYS A 924 -25.74 -27.01 11.34
N ASN A 925 -24.58 -26.59 11.86
CA ASN A 925 -23.42 -26.30 11.05
C ASN A 925 -22.51 -27.51 10.86
N ARG A 926 -22.72 -28.62 11.57
CA ARG A 926 -21.82 -29.77 11.55
C ARG A 926 -22.58 -31.07 11.27
N TRP A 927 -21.91 -32.01 10.63
CA TRP A 927 -22.45 -33.35 10.48
C TRP A 927 -22.30 -34.13 11.80
N THR A 928 -23.39 -34.72 12.28
CA THR A 928 -23.42 -35.54 13.51
C THR A 928 -24.35 -36.72 13.29
N PRO A 929 -23.95 -37.96 13.61
CA PRO A 929 -24.75 -39.14 13.36
C PRO A 929 -25.97 -39.18 14.28
N ALA A 930 -27.07 -39.74 13.77
CA ALA A 930 -28.36 -39.77 14.44
C ALA A 930 -28.33 -40.55 15.76
N TRP A 931 -27.45 -41.55 15.89
CA TRP A 931 -27.30 -42.31 17.13
C TRP A 931 -26.75 -41.47 18.28
N TYR A 932 -25.95 -40.44 17.98
CA TYR A 932 -25.38 -39.53 18.98
C TYR A 932 -26.30 -38.34 19.25
N SER A 933 -26.84 -37.73 18.18
CA SER A 933 -27.70 -36.55 18.30
C SER A 933 -29.15 -36.86 18.69
N GLY A 934 -29.58 -38.12 18.54
CA GLY A 934 -30.96 -38.55 18.70
C GLY A 934 -31.89 -38.21 17.52
N THR A 935 -31.37 -37.69 16.41
CA THR A 935 -32.18 -37.30 15.24
C THR A 935 -31.42 -37.40 13.91
N THR A 936 -32.09 -37.82 12.85
CA THR A 936 -31.52 -37.88 11.49
C THR A 936 -31.32 -36.49 10.87
N ALA A 937 -31.90 -35.43 11.46
CA ALA A 937 -31.76 -34.06 10.95
C ALA A 937 -30.31 -33.52 11.01
N THR A 938 -29.44 -34.13 11.83
CA THR A 938 -28.02 -33.74 11.96
C THR A 938 -27.08 -34.46 10.99
N GLU A 939 -27.58 -35.47 10.27
CA GLU A 939 -26.83 -36.19 9.23
C GLU A 939 -26.89 -35.42 7.90
N ASN A 940 -26.64 -34.11 7.95
CA ASN A 940 -26.75 -33.22 6.80
C ASN A 940 -25.49 -33.33 5.91
N PRO A 941 -25.56 -33.86 4.68
CA PRO A 941 -24.40 -34.01 3.80
C PRO A 941 -23.84 -32.67 3.29
N ASN A 942 -24.58 -31.57 3.51
CA ASN A 942 -24.19 -30.20 3.16
C ASN A 942 -23.86 -29.34 4.39
N ALA A 943 -23.48 -29.96 5.52
CA ALA A 943 -23.06 -29.23 6.71
C ALA A 943 -21.81 -28.38 6.44
N GLU A 944 -21.67 -27.25 7.15
CA GLU A 944 -20.54 -26.33 7.02
C GLU A 944 -19.22 -26.93 7.53
N PHE A 945 -19.33 -27.81 8.53
CA PHE A 945 -18.25 -28.60 9.10
C PHE A 945 -18.54 -30.09 8.86
N PRO A 946 -17.53 -30.88 8.44
CA PRO A 946 -17.65 -32.33 8.44
C PRO A 946 -17.79 -32.87 9.86
N ARG A 947 -17.86 -34.19 10.03
CA ARG A 947 -17.80 -34.80 11.36
C ARG A 947 -16.60 -34.25 12.13
N LEU A 948 -16.78 -34.00 13.43
CA LEU A 948 -15.68 -33.58 14.27
C LEU A 948 -14.73 -34.76 14.51
N SER A 949 -13.45 -34.46 14.63
CA SER A 949 -12.40 -35.41 15.02
C SER A 949 -11.49 -34.72 16.02
N TYR A 950 -11.08 -35.43 17.07
CA TYR A 950 -10.12 -34.91 18.04
C TYR A 950 -8.71 -35.22 17.55
N GLY A 951 -8.02 -34.23 17.00
CA GLY A 951 -6.75 -34.43 16.30
C GLY A 951 -6.87 -34.33 14.78
N LYS A 952 -5.72 -34.50 14.12
CA LYS A 952 -5.58 -34.27 12.69
C LYS A 952 -6.34 -35.32 11.87
N ASN A 953 -7.34 -34.87 11.13
CA ASN A 953 -8.01 -35.65 10.09
C ASN A 953 -7.54 -35.16 8.72
N THR A 954 -6.57 -35.89 8.15
CA THR A 954 -5.93 -35.53 6.87
C THR A 954 -6.94 -35.44 5.73
N ASN A 955 -7.98 -36.29 5.70
CA ASN A 955 -9.02 -36.22 4.69
C ASN A 955 -9.79 -34.90 4.78
N ASN A 956 -10.26 -34.53 5.97
CA ASN A 956 -11.09 -33.33 6.13
C ASN A 956 -10.28 -32.02 6.06
N SER A 957 -8.95 -32.07 6.14
CA SER A 957 -8.09 -30.90 6.04
C SER A 957 -7.53 -30.64 4.64
N GLN A 958 -7.87 -31.46 3.63
CA GLN A 958 -7.38 -31.21 2.26
C GLN A 958 -8.00 -29.94 1.67
N LEU A 959 -7.18 -29.18 0.92
CA LEU A 959 -7.67 -28.06 0.13
C LEU A 959 -8.69 -28.56 -0.88
N SER A 960 -9.92 -28.07 -0.80
CA SER A 960 -11.01 -28.56 -1.65
C SER A 960 -12.11 -27.53 -1.86
N SER A 961 -12.98 -27.77 -2.85
CA SER A 961 -14.15 -26.93 -3.10
C SER A 961 -15.11 -26.85 -1.90
N PHE A 962 -15.06 -27.81 -0.96
CA PHE A 962 -15.81 -27.78 0.30
C PHE A 962 -15.46 -26.56 1.15
N TRP A 963 -14.17 -26.21 1.22
CA TRP A 963 -13.67 -25.10 2.04
C TRP A 963 -13.72 -23.74 1.34
N ARG A 964 -14.11 -23.70 0.06
CA ARG A 964 -14.17 -22.48 -0.75
C ARG A 964 -15.30 -21.58 -0.30
N ARG A 965 -15.01 -20.30 -0.04
CA ARG A 965 -15.98 -19.27 0.31
C ARG A 965 -15.70 -18.01 -0.51
N ASN A 966 -16.74 -17.20 -0.68
CA ASN A 966 -16.66 -15.97 -1.47
C ASN A 966 -16.14 -14.82 -0.59
N GLY A 967 -15.02 -14.21 -0.99
CA GLY A 967 -14.40 -13.08 -0.28
C GLY A 967 -14.80 -11.70 -0.82
N SER A 968 -15.75 -11.63 -1.75
CA SER A 968 -16.19 -10.37 -2.35
C SER A 968 -16.93 -9.51 -1.34
N PHE A 969 -16.73 -8.19 -1.41
CA PHE A 969 -17.33 -7.25 -0.46
C PHE A 969 -17.56 -5.87 -1.04
N LEU A 970 -18.44 -5.12 -0.38
CA LEU A 970 -18.62 -3.68 -0.55
C LEU A 970 -18.52 -3.02 0.83
N ARG A 971 -17.58 -2.10 1.01
CA ARG A 971 -17.33 -1.38 2.27
C ARG A 971 -17.66 0.09 2.11
N LEU A 972 -18.35 0.66 3.11
CA LEU A 972 -18.38 2.12 3.30
C LEU A 972 -17.00 2.53 3.85
N GLN A 973 -16.14 2.90 2.91
CA GLN A 973 -14.71 3.13 3.15
C GLN A 973 -14.50 4.43 3.92
N GLU A 974 -15.21 5.49 3.55
CA GLU A 974 -15.07 6.82 4.16
C GLU A 974 -16.41 7.57 4.19
N VAL A 975 -16.64 8.28 5.29
CA VAL A 975 -17.56 9.41 5.38
C VAL A 975 -16.77 10.56 6.00
N SER A 976 -16.69 11.69 5.30
CA SER A 976 -16.01 12.88 5.79
C SER A 976 -16.97 14.08 5.83
N LEU A 977 -16.83 14.87 6.89
CA LEU A 977 -17.54 16.12 7.12
C LEU A 977 -16.51 17.19 7.38
N ARG A 978 -16.48 18.22 6.55
CA ARG A 978 -15.55 19.34 6.69
C ARG A 978 -16.33 20.64 6.78
N TYR A 979 -16.00 21.47 7.77
CA TYR A 979 -16.57 22.80 7.93
C TYR A 979 -15.47 23.85 8.06
N SER A 980 -15.47 24.83 7.16
CA SER A 980 -14.43 25.87 7.11
C SER A 980 -14.91 27.18 7.73
N LEU A 981 -14.30 27.60 8.84
CA LEU A 981 -14.60 28.85 9.51
C LEU A 981 -13.68 29.95 8.96
N LYS A 982 -14.22 30.84 8.11
CA LYS A 982 -13.47 31.94 7.48
C LYS A 982 -13.99 33.34 7.83
N HIS A 983 -15.23 33.44 8.29
CA HIS A 983 -15.98 34.70 8.35
C HIS A 983 -16.11 35.30 9.76
N LEU A 984 -15.64 34.61 10.80
CA LEU A 984 -15.76 35.08 12.17
C LEU A 984 -14.71 36.16 12.49
N PRO A 985 -15.09 37.32 13.06
CA PRO A 985 -14.16 38.41 13.34
C PRO A 985 -12.97 38.02 14.23
N TRP A 986 -13.20 37.11 15.19
CA TRP A 986 -12.15 36.67 16.11
C TRP A 986 -11.02 35.87 15.43
N ILE A 987 -11.32 35.18 14.31
CA ILE A 987 -10.35 34.40 13.53
C ILE A 987 -9.32 35.35 12.91
N LYS A 988 -9.80 36.43 12.29
CA LYS A 988 -8.92 37.47 11.73
C LYS A 988 -8.13 38.21 12.81
N SER A 989 -8.72 38.45 14.00
CA SER A 989 -8.03 39.17 15.08
C SER A 989 -6.85 38.39 15.68
N VAL A 990 -6.84 37.06 15.57
CA VAL A 990 -5.71 36.21 16.01
C VAL A 990 -4.74 35.87 14.88
N GLY A 991 -4.89 36.49 13.71
CA GLY A 991 -4.01 36.29 12.55
C GLY A 991 -4.26 35.00 11.75
N LEU A 992 -5.41 34.35 11.93
CA LEU A 992 -5.80 33.17 11.14
C LEU A 992 -6.55 33.60 9.87
N SER A 993 -6.28 32.92 8.76
CA SER A 993 -7.06 33.01 7.52
C SER A 993 -8.28 32.08 7.52
N SER A 994 -8.15 30.88 8.10
CA SER A 994 -9.28 29.95 8.29
C SER A 994 -8.99 28.90 9.36
N VAL A 995 -10.07 28.39 9.97
CA VAL A 995 -10.05 27.16 10.79
C VAL A 995 -10.92 26.11 10.11
N ASP A 996 -10.32 25.01 9.65
CA ASP A 996 -11.11 23.89 9.11
C ASP A 996 -11.27 22.81 10.18
N LEU A 997 -12.53 22.50 10.51
CA LEU A 997 -12.88 21.38 11.36
C LEU A 997 -13.29 20.22 10.48
N GLU A 998 -12.69 19.05 10.69
CA GLU A 998 -12.97 17.88 9.87
C GLU A 998 -13.18 16.65 10.73
N PHE A 999 -14.26 15.93 10.47
CA PHE A 999 -14.54 14.61 11.04
C PHE A 999 -14.51 13.59 9.92
N VAL A 1000 -13.70 12.56 10.07
CA VAL A 1000 -13.58 11.48 9.08
C VAL A 1000 -13.78 10.14 9.76
N ALA A 1001 -14.69 9.35 9.23
CA ALA A 1001 -14.93 8.00 9.70
C ALA A 1001 -14.63 7.00 8.58
N ASN A 1002 -13.71 6.06 8.85
CA ASN A 1002 -13.30 5.03 7.88
C ASN A 1002 -13.74 3.64 8.31
N ASN A 1003 -13.93 2.75 7.33
CA ASN A 1003 -14.34 1.35 7.51
C ASN A 1003 -15.59 1.19 8.41
N LEU A 1004 -16.65 1.95 8.09
CA LEU A 1004 -17.85 2.03 8.93
C LEU A 1004 -18.70 0.75 8.89
N PHE A 1005 -18.91 0.16 7.73
CA PHE A 1005 -19.51 -1.16 7.64
C PHE A 1005 -19.14 -1.83 6.32
N THR A 1006 -19.28 -3.16 6.30
CA THR A 1006 -18.94 -4.00 5.16
C THR A 1006 -20.10 -4.94 4.86
N ILE A 1007 -20.53 -4.96 3.60
CA ILE A 1007 -21.47 -5.92 3.03
C ILE A 1007 -20.64 -7.03 2.39
N ASP A 1008 -20.62 -8.19 3.03
CA ASP A 1008 -19.85 -9.37 2.61
C ASP A 1008 -20.52 -10.67 3.06
N LYS A 1009 -20.03 -11.81 2.56
CA LYS A 1009 -20.45 -13.16 2.98
C LYS A 1009 -19.56 -13.78 4.06
N VAL A 1010 -18.47 -13.12 4.42
CA VAL A 1010 -17.44 -13.62 5.34
C VAL A 1010 -17.90 -13.52 6.80
N LYS A 1011 -18.53 -12.39 7.15
CA LYS A 1011 -19.18 -12.02 8.43
C LYS A 1011 -18.30 -12.00 9.69
N TYR A 1012 -17.41 -12.98 9.88
CA TYR A 1012 -16.69 -13.21 11.16
C TYR A 1012 -15.35 -12.50 11.26
N PHE A 1013 -14.68 -12.34 10.13
CA PHE A 1013 -13.44 -11.60 9.98
C PHE A 1013 -13.61 -10.54 8.88
N ASP A 1014 -12.65 -9.64 8.76
CA ASP A 1014 -12.66 -8.70 7.64
C ASP A 1014 -12.42 -9.47 6.32
N PRO A 1015 -13.22 -9.23 5.26
CA PRO A 1015 -13.08 -9.96 4.00
C PRO A 1015 -11.74 -9.75 3.28
N GLU A 1016 -11.03 -8.63 3.50
CA GLU A 1016 -9.67 -8.45 2.95
C GLU A 1016 -8.64 -9.32 3.67
N GLN A 1017 -8.94 -9.80 4.87
CA GLN A 1017 -8.07 -10.65 5.71
C GLN A 1017 -8.59 -12.09 5.81
N ALA A 1018 -9.54 -12.47 4.96
CA ALA A 1018 -10.24 -13.75 5.05
C ALA A 1018 -9.33 -14.98 4.90
N SER A 1019 -8.24 -14.85 4.15
CA SER A 1019 -7.22 -15.89 3.97
C SER A 1019 -6.51 -16.31 5.26
N ALA A 1020 -6.51 -15.45 6.29
CA ALA A 1020 -5.87 -15.71 7.57
C ALA A 1020 -6.82 -16.40 8.58
N ASN A 1021 -8.11 -16.60 8.26
CA ASN A 1021 -9.10 -17.19 9.17
C ASN A 1021 -9.16 -16.55 10.58
N GLY A 1022 -8.86 -15.25 10.68
CA GLY A 1022 -8.81 -14.52 11.96
C GLY A 1022 -7.49 -14.62 12.73
N ALA A 1023 -6.43 -15.20 12.15
CA ALA A 1023 -5.07 -15.31 12.70
C ALA A 1023 -4.23 -14.02 12.59
N VAL A 1024 -4.85 -12.86 12.45
CA VAL A 1024 -4.14 -11.61 12.14
C VAL A 1024 -4.85 -10.44 12.79
N TYR A 1025 -4.08 -9.41 13.14
CA TYR A 1025 -4.61 -8.17 13.68
C TYR A 1025 -5.67 -7.56 12.75
N PRO A 1026 -6.93 -7.39 13.22
CA PRO A 1026 -8.01 -6.95 12.35
C PRO A 1026 -7.88 -5.51 11.88
N ILE A 1027 -8.39 -5.21 10.68
CA ILE A 1027 -8.54 -3.84 10.18
C ILE A 1027 -9.59 -3.11 11.03
N PRO A 1028 -9.22 -2.01 11.75
CA PRO A 1028 -10.17 -1.28 12.58
C PRO A 1028 -11.05 -0.34 11.76
N ALA A 1029 -12.21 -0.01 12.31
CA ALA A 1029 -12.93 1.21 11.97
C ALA A 1029 -12.27 2.39 12.66
N THR A 1030 -12.10 3.51 11.98
CA THR A 1030 -11.42 4.66 12.59
C THR A 1030 -12.30 5.89 12.57
N TYR A 1031 -12.31 6.64 13.67
CA TYR A 1031 -13.00 7.92 13.80
C TYR A 1031 -11.94 8.98 14.09
N ALA A 1032 -11.74 9.90 13.15
CA ALA A 1032 -10.71 10.92 13.21
C ALA A 1032 -11.34 12.31 13.30
N PHE A 1033 -10.85 13.10 14.25
CA PHE A 1033 -11.13 14.52 14.35
C PHE A 1033 -9.86 15.27 13.98
N GLN A 1034 -9.97 16.19 13.02
CA GLN A 1034 -8.87 17.01 12.55
C GLN A 1034 -9.21 18.49 12.67
N VAL A 1035 -8.21 19.27 13.02
CA VAL A 1035 -8.28 20.72 13.00
C VAL A 1035 -7.13 21.23 12.15
N TYR A 1036 -7.46 22.01 11.11
CA TYR A 1036 -6.48 22.78 10.36
C TYR A 1036 -6.54 24.23 10.78
N LEU A 1037 -5.40 24.78 11.17
CA LEU A 1037 -5.19 26.19 11.43
C LEU A 1037 -4.37 26.77 10.28
N ARG A 1038 -4.94 27.71 9.54
CA ARG A 1038 -4.24 28.41 8.45
C ARG A 1038 -4.01 29.85 8.85
N PHE A 1039 -2.77 30.29 8.74
CA PHE A 1039 -2.32 31.65 9.02
C PHE A 1039 -2.10 32.38 7.71
#